data_AF-A0A538P8X7-F1
#
_entry.id   AF-A0A538P8X7-F1
#
_cell.length_a   1.000
_cell.length_b   1.000
_cell.length_c   1.000
_cell.angle_alpha   90.00
_cell.angle_beta   90.00
_cell.angle_gamma   90.00
#
_symmetry.space_group_name_H-M   'P 1'
#
loop_
_entity.id
_entity.type
_entity.pdbx_description
1 polymer ?
#
loop_
_entity_poly.entity_id
_entity_poly.type
_entity_poly.pdbx_seq_one_letter_code
_entity_poly.pdbx_strand_id
1 'polypeptide(L)'
;MGILLQDLRYGARMLLKNPGFTAVAVLTLALGIGANTAIFSVIDGVLLKPLHYDQPGQLVQVWEAPSPGKRNSVSPGVFLDWKEQSVTFDSLAAFNFAALNLTGIGEPERVYGVRMSANGLNVLRAQPLLGRTFTPDEDQPGKDKVVILTHRLWQRRFGGETNAIARTIRLNEETYTIIGVLPPEFLPWEDREFVIPYAFEPAWVNKRDGHWLLVLGRVKPNVTIEQGRTELNAISQRSRALYPAWKKDWGATVVPMREQITGAIKPTLLVLLGAVGCVLLIACANVANLLLVKASGRQKEMAIRSALGASRRRLVRQLLAESVLLSLLGGLVGLLLAFWSVGALRQLSAVNLPRAQEVGLDLRVLGFALLVSLLTGVAFGLAPAAQASKLDLNATLKEGGRGFQAGVRNRVRSGLIVSEVALALMLLVGAGLLLNSFFRLSMVSPGFDPRQAVTMQLSLPEKKYADAPRRPAFFAQIVERIEALPGVVAAGLAVSLPLASEPPDAFFTIDGRIGGPQPGYAADFDFCTPDYFRALAIPLIRGRLFDERDVTSAAGVAIINEELAREYFPNEDPVGRHFTQENNSWEIVGIVGDVRARGLAEKVRPLFYRPQSFGSAYWNLRANLVVRTSVAPRGMAESIRQ
;
A
#
# COMPACT_ATOMS: atom_id res chain seq x y z
N MET A 1 10.25 -48.23 -17.87
CA MET A 1 10.37 -47.78 -16.46
C MET A 1 11.77 -48.04 -15.85
N GLY A 2 12.34 -49.24 -15.93
CA GLY A 2 13.58 -49.60 -15.20
C GLY A 2 14.85 -48.79 -15.52
N ILE A 3 14.97 -48.29 -16.75
CA ILE A 3 16.14 -47.55 -17.21
C ILE A 3 16.22 -46.12 -16.61
N LEU A 4 15.09 -45.43 -16.45
CA LEU A 4 15.05 -44.10 -15.82
C LEU A 4 15.34 -44.19 -14.31
N LEU A 5 14.80 -45.22 -13.65
CA LEU A 5 15.08 -45.52 -12.24
C LEU A 5 16.56 -45.80 -12.00
N GLN A 6 17.23 -46.49 -12.92
CA GLN A 6 18.69 -46.69 -12.84
C GLN A 6 19.45 -45.38 -12.94
N ASP A 7 19.08 -44.50 -13.87
CA ASP A 7 19.75 -43.21 -14.06
C ASP A 7 19.55 -42.30 -12.82
N LEU A 8 18.36 -42.32 -12.19
CA LEU A 8 18.10 -41.61 -10.93
C LEU A 8 18.87 -42.17 -9.73
N ARG A 9 18.87 -43.51 -9.55
CA ARG A 9 19.66 -44.17 -8.49
C ARG A 9 21.15 -43.89 -8.64
N TYR A 10 21.63 -43.91 -9.88
CA TYR A 10 23.01 -43.58 -10.19
C TYR A 10 23.31 -42.13 -9.84
N GLY A 11 22.45 -41.19 -10.22
CA GLY A 11 22.59 -39.78 -9.89
C GLY A 11 22.64 -39.54 -8.38
N ALA A 12 21.72 -40.14 -7.61
CA ALA A 12 21.71 -40.05 -6.16
C ALA A 12 23.04 -40.54 -5.54
N ARG A 13 23.57 -41.66 -6.03
CA ARG A 13 24.87 -42.19 -5.57
C ARG A 13 26.03 -41.25 -5.90
N MET A 14 26.01 -40.60 -7.07
CA MET A 14 27.04 -39.65 -7.48
C MET A 14 27.01 -38.35 -6.67
N LEU A 15 25.82 -37.91 -6.25
CA LEU A 15 25.66 -36.77 -5.36
C LEU A 15 26.23 -37.05 -3.96
N LEU A 16 25.96 -38.24 -3.40
CA LEU A 16 26.49 -38.67 -2.11
C LEU A 16 28.02 -38.84 -2.10
N LYS A 17 28.61 -39.22 -3.25
CA LYS A 17 30.08 -39.34 -3.38
C LYS A 17 30.82 -37.99 -3.45
N ASN A 18 30.12 -36.90 -3.75
CA ASN A 18 30.72 -35.57 -3.91
C ASN A 18 30.00 -34.53 -3.04
N PRO A 19 30.03 -34.68 -1.70
CA PRO A 19 29.17 -33.92 -0.79
C PRO A 19 29.43 -32.42 -0.84
N GLY A 20 30.70 -31.97 -0.94
CA GLY A 20 31.03 -30.55 -1.03
C GLY A 20 30.47 -29.87 -2.28
N PHE A 21 30.63 -30.50 -3.45
CA PHE A 21 30.04 -30.01 -4.70
C PHE A 21 28.50 -29.96 -4.61
N THR A 22 27.90 -31.05 -4.12
CA THR A 22 26.44 -31.14 -4.01
C THR A 22 25.91 -30.08 -3.06
N ALA A 23 26.54 -29.85 -1.91
CA ALA A 23 26.13 -28.82 -0.96
C ALA A 23 26.17 -27.41 -1.58
N VAL A 24 27.27 -27.03 -2.22
CA VAL A 24 27.40 -25.71 -2.88
C VAL A 24 26.34 -25.53 -3.96
N ALA A 25 26.15 -26.53 -4.81
CA ALA A 25 25.16 -26.46 -5.89
C ALA A 25 23.72 -26.42 -5.37
N VAL A 26 23.38 -27.23 -4.36
CA VAL A 26 22.05 -27.22 -3.73
C VAL A 26 21.78 -25.88 -3.05
N LEU A 27 22.73 -25.32 -2.28
CA LEU A 27 22.56 -24.02 -1.63
C LEU A 27 22.39 -22.88 -2.63
N THR A 28 23.19 -22.89 -3.70
CA THR A 28 23.12 -21.88 -4.77
C THR A 28 21.76 -21.91 -5.47
N LEU A 29 21.28 -23.11 -5.83
CA LEU A 29 19.95 -23.29 -6.42
C LEU A 29 18.83 -22.98 -5.43
N ALA A 30 18.98 -23.33 -4.16
CA ALA A 30 17.99 -23.07 -3.13
C ALA A 30 17.77 -21.57 -2.93
N LEU A 31 18.83 -20.76 -2.93
CA LEU A 31 18.71 -19.30 -2.84
C LEU A 31 17.97 -18.73 -4.07
N GLY A 32 18.36 -19.12 -5.28
CA GLY A 32 17.73 -18.65 -6.50
C GLY A 32 16.25 -19.06 -6.61
N ILE A 33 15.97 -20.36 -6.45
CA ILE A 33 14.62 -20.93 -6.54
C ILE A 33 13.76 -20.44 -5.38
N GLY A 34 14.31 -20.40 -4.16
CA GLY A 34 13.59 -19.95 -2.96
C GLY A 34 13.19 -18.48 -3.02
N ALA A 35 14.10 -17.59 -3.43
CA ALA A 35 13.79 -16.17 -3.61
C ALA A 35 12.71 -15.95 -4.69
N ASN A 36 12.82 -16.64 -5.83
CA ASN A 36 11.80 -16.58 -6.88
C ASN A 36 10.45 -17.10 -6.39
N THR A 37 10.45 -18.19 -5.62
CA THR A 37 9.22 -18.77 -5.07
C THR A 37 8.57 -17.85 -4.04
N ALA A 38 9.36 -17.18 -3.19
CA ALA A 38 8.86 -16.21 -2.23
C ALA A 38 8.23 -14.99 -2.93
N ILE A 39 8.92 -14.37 -3.89
CA ILE A 39 8.36 -13.23 -4.64
C ILE A 39 7.16 -13.65 -5.49
N PHE A 40 7.20 -14.84 -6.09
CA PHE A 40 6.04 -15.38 -6.82
C PHE A 40 4.85 -15.58 -5.88
N SER A 41 5.04 -16.02 -4.64
CA SER A 41 3.94 -16.14 -3.68
C SER A 41 3.29 -14.80 -3.34
N VAL A 42 4.08 -13.72 -3.27
CA VAL A 42 3.57 -12.34 -3.10
C VAL A 42 2.79 -11.91 -4.33
N ILE A 43 3.33 -12.16 -5.52
CA ILE A 43 2.65 -11.84 -6.79
C ILE A 43 1.38 -12.66 -6.96
N ASP A 44 1.39 -13.94 -6.61
CA ASP A 44 0.21 -14.78 -6.71
C ASP A 44 -0.86 -14.29 -5.73
N GLY A 45 -0.53 -14.11 -4.45
CA GLY A 45 -1.46 -13.62 -3.43
C GLY A 45 -2.03 -12.23 -3.74
N VAL A 46 -1.16 -11.28 -4.10
CA VAL A 46 -1.57 -9.89 -4.30
C VAL A 46 -2.15 -9.68 -5.70
N LEU A 47 -1.42 -10.08 -6.74
CA LEU A 47 -1.76 -9.75 -8.12
C LEU A 47 -2.62 -10.81 -8.80
N LEU A 48 -2.30 -12.11 -8.70
CA LEU A 48 -2.92 -13.14 -9.57
C LEU A 48 -4.19 -13.77 -9.00
N LYS A 49 -4.28 -13.95 -7.68
CA LYS A 49 -5.47 -14.49 -7.04
C LYS A 49 -6.67 -13.57 -7.32
N PRO A 50 -7.77 -14.11 -7.84
CA PRO A 50 -8.99 -13.33 -8.02
C PRO A 50 -9.44 -12.79 -6.66
N LEU A 51 -10.14 -11.66 -6.66
CA LEU A 51 -10.80 -11.20 -5.44
C LEU A 51 -11.85 -12.25 -5.03
N HIS A 52 -12.01 -12.48 -3.72
CA HIS A 52 -12.96 -13.46 -3.19
C HIS A 52 -14.44 -13.10 -3.39
N TYR A 53 -14.73 -11.96 -4.01
CA TYR A 53 -16.09 -11.56 -4.34
C TYR A 53 -16.65 -12.39 -5.50
N ASP A 54 -17.96 -12.64 -5.45
CA ASP A 54 -18.67 -13.20 -6.59
C ASP A 54 -18.65 -12.23 -7.79
N GLN A 55 -18.30 -12.78 -8.96
CA GLN A 55 -18.09 -12.07 -10.22
C GLN A 55 -17.25 -10.78 -10.07
N PRO A 56 -15.98 -10.88 -9.66
CA PRO A 56 -15.17 -9.72 -9.27
C PRO A 56 -14.81 -8.81 -10.45
N GLY A 57 -14.91 -9.31 -11.69
CA GLY A 57 -14.71 -8.53 -12.91
C GLY A 57 -15.76 -7.45 -13.15
N GLN A 58 -16.91 -7.51 -12.47
CA GLN A 58 -17.94 -6.48 -12.52
C GLN A 58 -17.76 -5.38 -11.45
N LEU A 59 -16.90 -5.60 -10.46
CA LEU A 59 -16.69 -4.64 -9.38
C LEU A 59 -15.75 -3.53 -9.79
N VAL A 60 -16.16 -2.30 -9.53
CA VAL A 60 -15.41 -1.10 -9.85
C VAL A 60 -15.45 -0.09 -8.71
N GLN A 61 -14.38 0.70 -8.61
CA GLN A 61 -14.34 1.92 -7.83
C GLN A 61 -14.61 3.10 -8.79
N VAL A 62 -15.53 3.97 -8.41
CA VAL A 62 -15.91 5.15 -9.17
C VAL A 62 -15.40 6.41 -8.46
N TRP A 63 -14.84 7.33 -9.24
CA TRP A 63 -14.27 8.60 -8.80
C TRP A 63 -14.85 9.73 -9.63
N GLU A 64 -15.00 10.92 -9.03
CA GLU A 64 -15.08 12.14 -9.83
C GLU A 64 -13.70 12.42 -10.43
N ALA A 65 -13.68 13.02 -11.62
CA ALA A 65 -12.46 13.21 -12.38
C ALA A 65 -12.35 14.66 -12.84
N PRO A 66 -11.46 15.47 -12.23
CA PRO A 66 -11.20 16.84 -12.68
C PRO A 66 -10.64 16.93 -14.10
N SER A 67 -9.95 15.87 -14.52
CA SER A 67 -9.47 15.67 -15.89
C SER A 67 -9.29 14.16 -16.13
N PRO A 68 -9.18 13.71 -17.40
CA PRO A 68 -9.05 12.29 -17.72
C PRO A 68 -7.90 11.62 -16.95
N GLY A 69 -8.21 10.55 -16.22
CA GLY A 69 -7.24 9.79 -15.42
C GLY A 69 -6.93 10.35 -14.03
N LYS A 70 -7.37 11.58 -13.71
CA LYS A 70 -7.35 12.09 -12.33
C LYS A 70 -8.54 11.52 -11.55
N ARG A 71 -8.31 11.32 -10.25
CA ARG A 71 -9.28 10.72 -9.32
C ARG A 71 -9.48 11.70 -8.17
N ASN A 72 -10.73 12.02 -7.88
CA ASN A 72 -11.13 12.77 -6.71
C ASN A 72 -12.34 12.10 -6.06
N SER A 73 -12.49 12.30 -4.75
CA SER A 73 -13.68 11.88 -4.03
C SER A 73 -14.95 12.45 -4.67
N VAL A 74 -16.04 11.73 -4.49
CA VAL A 74 -17.35 12.05 -5.08
C VAL A 74 -18.12 12.94 -4.11
N SER A 75 -18.82 13.93 -4.65
CA SER A 75 -19.75 14.75 -3.91
C SER A 75 -21.11 14.04 -3.76
N PRO A 76 -21.84 14.22 -2.64
CA PRO A 76 -23.12 13.54 -2.45
C PRO A 76 -24.14 13.80 -3.56
N GLY A 77 -24.26 15.04 -4.04
CA GLY A 77 -25.18 15.35 -5.13
C GLY A 77 -24.84 14.63 -6.44
N VAL A 78 -23.56 14.54 -6.80
CA VAL A 78 -23.12 13.81 -8.01
C VAL A 78 -23.34 12.30 -7.84
N PHE A 79 -23.04 11.75 -6.67
CA PHE A 79 -23.32 10.34 -6.38
C PHE A 79 -24.81 10.01 -6.51
N LEU A 80 -25.70 10.87 -5.98
CA LEU A 80 -27.14 10.66 -6.07
C LEU A 80 -27.62 10.69 -7.53
N ASP A 81 -27.16 11.64 -8.34
CA ASP A 81 -27.47 11.67 -9.78
C ASP A 81 -27.01 10.39 -10.48
N TRP A 82 -25.79 9.93 -10.19
CA TRP A 82 -25.26 8.68 -10.75
C TRP A 82 -26.09 7.47 -10.32
N LYS A 83 -26.44 7.39 -9.03
CA LYS A 83 -27.24 6.29 -8.48
C LYS A 83 -28.65 6.25 -9.10
N GLU A 84 -29.26 7.41 -9.34
CA GLU A 84 -30.62 7.51 -9.89
C GLU A 84 -30.68 7.33 -11.41
N GLN A 85 -29.73 7.90 -12.16
CA GLN A 85 -29.79 7.96 -13.62
C GLN A 85 -29.00 6.86 -14.33
N SER A 86 -28.11 6.15 -13.64
CA SER A 86 -27.31 5.10 -14.28
C SER A 86 -28.13 3.85 -14.56
N VAL A 87 -28.03 3.35 -15.79
CA VAL A 87 -28.63 2.08 -16.20
C VAL A 87 -27.58 1.01 -16.55
N THR A 88 -26.31 1.38 -16.71
CA THR A 88 -25.24 0.41 -17.00
C THR A 88 -24.75 -0.33 -15.75
N PHE A 89 -25.00 0.25 -14.57
CA PHE A 89 -24.67 -0.35 -13.28
C PHE A 89 -25.87 -1.13 -12.74
N ASP A 90 -25.59 -2.30 -12.14
CA ASP A 90 -26.57 -3.07 -11.37
C ASP A 90 -26.84 -2.36 -10.04
N SER A 91 -25.79 -1.81 -9.42
CA SER A 91 -25.90 -1.01 -8.20
C SER A 91 -24.67 -0.13 -8.00
N LEU A 92 -24.90 1.07 -7.46
CA LEU A 92 -23.89 2.03 -6.99
C LEU A 92 -24.10 2.27 -5.49
N ALA A 93 -23.01 2.22 -4.72
CA ALA A 93 -23.03 2.45 -3.29
C ALA A 93 -21.93 3.42 -2.89
N ALA A 94 -22.27 4.37 -2.01
CA ALA A 94 -21.29 5.28 -1.45
C ALA A 94 -20.81 4.75 -0.11
N PHE A 95 -19.56 5.06 0.21
CA PHE A 95 -18.99 4.79 1.50
C PHE A 95 -17.96 5.86 1.89
N ASN A 96 -17.62 5.91 3.16
CA ASN A 96 -16.41 6.54 3.64
C ASN A 96 -15.81 5.76 4.80
N PHE A 97 -14.58 6.08 5.17
CA PHE A 97 -13.96 5.50 6.36
C PHE A 97 -14.38 6.26 7.61
N ALA A 98 -14.60 5.51 8.68
CA ALA A 98 -14.94 6.03 9.98
C ALA A 98 -13.94 5.52 11.03
N ALA A 99 -13.63 6.36 12.01
CA ALA A 99 -12.95 5.96 13.22
C ALA A 99 -13.83 6.38 14.39
N LEU A 100 -14.22 5.42 15.22
CA LEU A 100 -15.17 5.63 16.32
C LEU A 100 -14.58 5.07 17.61
N ASN A 101 -14.92 5.68 18.73
CA ASN A 101 -14.53 5.20 20.05
C ASN A 101 -15.54 4.15 20.52
N LEU A 102 -15.10 2.90 20.61
CA LEU A 102 -15.81 1.81 21.25
C LEU A 102 -15.68 1.95 22.76
N THR A 103 -16.81 2.04 23.45
CA THR A 103 -16.90 2.21 24.90
C THR A 103 -17.94 1.26 25.49
N GLY A 104 -17.90 1.05 26.81
CA GLY A 104 -18.85 0.20 27.54
C GLY A 104 -18.55 -1.30 27.50
N ILE A 105 -17.48 -1.73 26.81
CA ILE A 105 -17.01 -3.12 26.80
C ILE A 105 -15.47 -3.12 26.92
N GLY A 106 -14.97 -3.29 28.14
CA GLY A 106 -13.55 -3.17 28.48
C GLY A 106 -13.03 -1.74 28.33
N GLU A 107 -11.73 -1.61 28.10
CA GLU A 107 -11.08 -0.32 27.90
C GLU A 107 -11.59 0.41 26.65
N PRO A 108 -11.80 1.74 26.72
CA PRO A 108 -12.09 2.56 25.55
C PRO A 108 -11.05 2.37 24.46
N GLU A 109 -11.51 2.07 23.25
CA GLU A 109 -10.62 1.87 22.13
C GLU A 109 -11.17 2.54 20.87
N ARG A 110 -10.25 3.11 20.10
CA ARG A 110 -10.56 3.60 18.77
C ARG A 110 -10.57 2.44 17.78
N VAL A 111 -11.74 2.17 17.22
CA VAL A 111 -11.94 1.17 16.17
C VAL A 111 -12.12 1.87 14.83
N TYR A 112 -11.61 1.25 13.76
CA TYR A 112 -11.71 1.77 12.40
C TYR A 112 -12.71 0.95 11.59
N GLY A 113 -13.53 1.60 10.79
CA GLY A 113 -14.59 0.94 10.05
C GLY A 113 -15.04 1.72 8.83
N VAL A 114 -16.19 1.31 8.30
CA VAL A 114 -16.74 1.85 7.07
C VAL A 114 -18.17 2.30 7.34
N ARG A 115 -18.51 3.53 6.95
CA ARG A 115 -19.91 3.94 6.78
C ARG A 115 -20.28 3.72 5.33
N MET A 116 -21.39 3.06 5.05
CA MET A 116 -21.77 2.72 3.68
C MET A 116 -23.27 2.83 3.47
N SER A 117 -23.71 3.21 2.27
CA SER A 117 -25.13 3.17 1.90
C SER A 117 -25.70 1.76 2.08
N ALA A 118 -27.01 1.65 2.31
CA ALA A 118 -27.65 0.38 2.69
C ALA A 118 -27.35 -0.76 1.70
N ASN A 119 -27.32 -0.44 0.41
CA ASN A 119 -27.04 -1.37 -0.67
C ASN A 119 -25.57 -1.76 -0.85
N GLY A 120 -24.62 -1.16 -0.12
CA GLY A 120 -23.20 -1.35 -0.43
C GLY A 120 -22.66 -2.75 -0.12
N LEU A 121 -23.17 -3.42 0.91
CA LEU A 121 -22.84 -4.83 1.14
C LEU A 121 -23.44 -5.72 0.05
N ASN A 122 -24.57 -5.32 -0.55
CA ASN A 122 -25.18 -6.03 -1.67
C ASN A 122 -24.37 -5.86 -2.96
N VAL A 123 -23.76 -4.68 -3.19
CA VAL A 123 -22.79 -4.46 -4.28
C VAL A 123 -21.64 -5.48 -4.18
N LEU A 124 -21.10 -5.66 -2.97
CA LEU A 124 -20.06 -6.66 -2.69
C LEU A 124 -20.58 -8.10 -2.64
N ARG A 125 -21.90 -8.31 -2.74
CA ARG A 125 -22.59 -9.61 -2.56
C ARG A 125 -22.20 -10.28 -1.24
N ALA A 126 -22.14 -9.50 -0.16
CA ALA A 126 -21.79 -9.98 1.16
C ALA A 126 -22.86 -10.92 1.71
N GLN A 127 -22.41 -12.05 2.25
CA GLN A 127 -23.23 -12.96 3.05
C GLN A 127 -22.67 -12.97 4.47
N PRO A 128 -23.33 -12.33 5.45
CA PRO A 128 -22.92 -12.38 6.84
C PRO A 128 -22.87 -13.84 7.34
N LEU A 129 -21.86 -14.17 8.15
CA LEU A 129 -21.79 -15.45 8.86
C LEU A 129 -22.94 -15.61 9.86
N LEU A 130 -23.32 -14.49 10.48
CA LEU A 130 -24.40 -14.39 11.44
C LEU A 130 -25.23 -13.14 11.12
N GLY A 131 -26.54 -13.23 11.34
CA GLY A 131 -27.45 -12.11 11.21
C GLY A 131 -27.76 -11.72 9.76
N ARG A 132 -27.81 -10.42 9.48
CA ARG A 132 -28.25 -9.86 8.19
C ARG A 132 -27.40 -8.66 7.75
N THR A 133 -27.60 -8.25 6.49
CA THR A 133 -27.13 -6.96 5.96
C THR A 133 -28.13 -5.83 6.25
N PHE A 134 -27.84 -4.62 5.78
CA PHE A 134 -28.71 -3.45 5.97
C PHE A 134 -30.01 -3.58 5.16
N THR A 135 -31.11 -3.07 5.73
CA THR A 135 -32.36 -2.85 4.97
C THR A 135 -32.26 -1.53 4.19
N PRO A 136 -33.02 -1.36 3.08
CA PRO A 136 -32.93 -0.17 2.23
C PRO A 136 -33.16 1.17 2.93
N ASP A 137 -33.84 1.16 4.07
CA ASP A 137 -34.19 2.33 4.87
C ASP A 137 -33.22 2.61 6.03
N GLU A 138 -32.24 1.74 6.27
CA GLU A 138 -31.21 1.95 7.31
C GLU A 138 -30.13 2.96 6.89
N ASP A 139 -30.15 3.47 5.66
CA ASP A 139 -29.34 4.63 5.22
C ASP A 139 -30.07 5.98 5.34
N GLN A 140 -31.17 6.01 6.09
CA GLN A 140 -31.93 7.21 6.42
C GLN A 140 -31.61 7.70 7.85
N PRO A 141 -31.56 9.03 8.09
CA PRO A 141 -31.36 9.57 9.43
C PRO A 141 -32.34 9.00 10.46
N GLY A 142 -31.83 8.50 11.58
CA GLY A 142 -32.64 7.93 12.68
C GLY A 142 -32.88 6.43 12.58
N LYS A 143 -32.58 5.80 11.43
CA LYS A 143 -32.62 4.35 11.24
C LYS A 143 -31.23 3.71 11.14
N ASP A 144 -30.18 4.54 11.17
CA ASP A 144 -28.79 4.19 10.93
C ASP A 144 -28.04 3.60 12.14
N LYS A 145 -28.73 3.30 13.25
CA LYS A 145 -28.13 2.84 14.52
C LYS A 145 -28.00 1.33 14.61
N VAL A 146 -27.50 0.73 13.54
CA VAL A 146 -27.15 -0.69 13.44
C VAL A 146 -25.71 -0.86 13.01
N VAL A 147 -25.08 -1.96 13.42
CA VAL A 147 -23.68 -2.25 13.13
C VAL A 147 -23.50 -3.70 12.72
N ILE A 148 -22.65 -3.92 11.73
CA ILE A 148 -22.16 -5.22 11.33
C ILE A 148 -20.69 -5.29 11.72
N LEU A 149 -20.31 -6.28 12.52
CA LEU A 149 -18.92 -6.45 12.96
C LEU A 149 -18.14 -7.22 11.90
N THR A 150 -16.86 -6.91 11.73
CA THR A 150 -15.97 -7.85 11.02
C THR A 150 -15.59 -8.99 11.96
N HIS A 151 -15.24 -10.13 11.37
CA HIS A 151 -14.82 -11.31 12.15
C HIS A 151 -13.74 -10.99 13.19
N ARG A 152 -12.80 -10.08 12.89
CA ARG A 152 -11.70 -9.69 13.80
C ARG A 152 -12.21 -9.05 15.09
N LEU A 153 -13.09 -8.05 14.99
CA LEU A 153 -13.61 -7.37 16.17
C LEU A 153 -14.53 -8.29 16.97
N TRP A 154 -15.35 -9.07 16.28
CA TRP A 154 -16.22 -10.08 16.91
C TRP A 154 -15.40 -11.11 17.72
N GLN A 155 -14.35 -11.69 17.15
CA GLN A 155 -13.46 -12.60 17.88
C GLN A 155 -12.79 -11.93 19.07
N ARG A 156 -12.21 -10.74 18.88
CA ARG A 156 -11.41 -10.06 19.90
C ARG A 156 -12.24 -9.51 21.07
N ARG A 157 -13.44 -8.99 20.82
CA ARG A 157 -14.29 -8.35 21.84
C ARG A 157 -15.42 -9.23 22.35
N PHE A 158 -15.86 -10.21 21.57
CA PHE A 158 -17.00 -11.07 21.90
C PHE A 158 -16.64 -12.55 21.94
N GLY A 159 -15.35 -12.91 21.85
CA GLY A 159 -14.87 -14.30 21.97
C GLY A 159 -15.39 -15.25 20.89
N GLY A 160 -15.96 -14.73 19.79
CA GLY A 160 -16.63 -15.57 18.79
C GLY A 160 -18.01 -16.09 19.23
N GLU A 161 -18.66 -15.48 20.23
CA GLU A 161 -19.98 -15.92 20.68
C GLU A 161 -21.09 -15.57 19.68
N THR A 162 -21.95 -16.53 19.35
CA THR A 162 -23.09 -16.36 18.43
C THR A 162 -24.21 -15.47 19.01
N ASN A 163 -24.25 -15.34 20.33
CA ASN A 163 -25.20 -14.50 21.07
C ASN A 163 -24.88 -12.99 20.95
N ALA A 164 -23.86 -12.59 20.19
CA ALA A 164 -23.49 -11.20 19.95
C ALA A 164 -24.52 -10.45 19.10
N ILE A 165 -25.29 -11.16 18.25
CA ILE A 165 -26.39 -10.58 17.47
C ILE A 165 -27.47 -10.04 18.41
N ALA A 166 -28.07 -8.90 18.04
CA ALA A 166 -29.04 -8.12 18.81
C ALA A 166 -28.51 -7.50 20.12
N ARG A 167 -27.25 -7.75 20.51
CA ARG A 167 -26.60 -6.95 21.56
C ARG A 167 -26.28 -5.56 21.06
N THR A 168 -26.10 -4.64 22.00
CA THR A 168 -25.75 -3.26 21.70
C THR A 168 -24.30 -2.96 22.06
N ILE A 169 -23.68 -2.07 21.30
CA ILE A 169 -22.37 -1.49 21.59
C ILE A 169 -22.47 0.03 21.57
N ARG A 170 -21.55 0.70 22.27
CA ARG A 170 -21.47 2.17 22.27
C ARG A 170 -20.33 2.63 21.40
N LEU A 171 -20.65 3.26 20.27
CA LEU A 171 -19.68 3.88 19.36
C LEU A 171 -19.88 5.40 19.40
N ASN A 172 -18.86 6.15 19.81
CA ASN A 172 -18.95 7.61 20.05
C ASN A 172 -20.16 7.99 20.91
N GLU A 173 -20.34 7.26 22.02
CA GLU A 173 -21.45 7.39 22.97
C GLU A 173 -22.86 7.09 22.42
N GLU A 174 -23.00 6.77 21.14
CA GLU A 174 -24.25 6.32 20.54
C GLU A 174 -24.39 4.81 20.61
N THR A 175 -25.60 4.35 20.89
CA THR A 175 -25.93 2.92 20.96
C THR A 175 -26.21 2.39 19.57
N TYR A 176 -25.45 1.38 19.16
CA TYR A 176 -25.65 0.63 17.91
C TYR A 176 -26.04 -0.81 18.22
N THR A 177 -27.05 -1.33 17.51
CA THR A 177 -27.44 -2.75 17.61
C THR A 177 -26.61 -3.59 16.64
N ILE A 178 -25.98 -4.65 17.13
CA ILE A 178 -25.27 -5.61 16.30
C ILE A 178 -26.29 -6.43 15.51
N ILE A 179 -26.28 -6.29 14.19
CA ILE A 179 -27.23 -6.99 13.31
C ILE A 179 -26.56 -8.09 12.48
N GLY A 180 -25.23 -8.16 12.45
CA GLY A 180 -24.52 -9.18 11.69
C GLY A 180 -23.02 -9.25 11.96
N VAL A 181 -22.41 -10.32 11.48
CA VAL A 181 -20.96 -10.54 11.48
C VAL A 181 -20.51 -10.92 10.07
N LEU A 182 -19.56 -10.17 9.50
CA LEU A 182 -18.99 -10.49 8.18
C LEU A 182 -18.02 -11.67 8.26
N PRO A 183 -17.85 -12.42 7.16
CA PRO A 183 -16.79 -13.41 7.04
C PRO A 183 -15.38 -12.82 7.29
N PRO A 184 -14.39 -13.65 7.68
CA PRO A 184 -13.00 -13.23 7.77
C PRO A 184 -12.54 -12.58 6.46
N GLU A 185 -11.79 -11.48 6.58
CA GLU A 185 -11.13 -10.83 5.44
C GLU A 185 -12.09 -10.43 4.30
N PHE A 186 -13.38 -10.24 4.60
CA PHE A 186 -14.40 -9.99 3.58
C PHE A 186 -14.28 -8.59 2.95
N LEU A 187 -13.94 -7.57 3.74
CA LEU A 187 -13.85 -6.20 3.24
C LEU A 187 -12.58 -6.01 2.40
N PRO A 188 -12.62 -5.21 1.31
CA PRO A 188 -11.46 -5.03 0.44
C PRO A 188 -10.40 -4.11 1.05
N TRP A 189 -10.72 -3.47 2.16
CA TRP A 189 -9.85 -2.55 2.88
C TRP A 189 -9.39 -3.23 4.16
N GLU A 190 -8.08 -3.23 4.38
CA GLU A 190 -7.46 -3.82 5.56
C GLU A 190 -7.81 -3.03 6.83
N ASP A 191 -7.70 -3.70 7.98
CA ASP A 191 -7.90 -3.12 9.32
C ASP A 191 -9.24 -2.39 9.50
N ARG A 192 -10.31 -2.93 8.91
CA ARG A 192 -11.69 -2.51 9.18
C ARG A 192 -12.36 -3.49 10.13
N GLU A 193 -12.95 -2.95 11.18
CA GLU A 193 -13.48 -3.67 12.34
C GLU A 193 -15.01 -3.67 12.39
N PHE A 194 -15.65 -2.72 11.71
CA PHE A 194 -17.11 -2.62 11.63
C PHE A 194 -17.58 -1.98 10.33
N VAL A 195 -18.85 -2.20 10.02
CA VAL A 195 -19.61 -1.50 8.97
C VAL A 195 -20.89 -0.95 9.61
N ILE A 196 -21.17 0.33 9.41
CA ILE A 196 -22.42 0.98 9.82
C ILE A 196 -23.08 1.65 8.59
N PRO A 197 -24.39 1.90 8.62
CA PRO A 197 -25.04 2.64 7.56
C PRO A 197 -24.53 4.08 7.44
N TYR A 198 -24.55 4.58 6.21
CA TYR A 198 -24.27 5.98 5.90
C TYR A 198 -25.60 6.73 5.74
N ALA A 199 -26.06 7.39 6.81
CA ALA A 199 -27.27 8.21 6.75
C ALA A 199 -27.07 9.42 5.84
N PHE A 200 -27.81 9.52 4.74
CA PHE A 200 -27.76 10.70 3.87
C PHE A 200 -28.65 11.81 4.43
N GLU A 201 -28.04 12.88 4.93
CA GLU A 201 -28.81 14.03 5.40
C GLU A 201 -29.49 14.76 4.22
N PRO A 202 -30.73 15.26 4.39
CA PRO A 202 -31.42 16.03 3.36
C PRO A 202 -30.61 17.24 2.85
N ALA A 203 -29.80 17.85 3.72
CA ALA A 203 -28.94 18.97 3.36
C ALA A 203 -27.83 18.61 2.36
N TRP A 204 -27.52 17.32 2.18
CA TRP A 204 -26.44 16.87 1.28
C TRP A 204 -26.93 16.60 -0.14
N VAL A 205 -28.24 16.48 -0.35
CA VAL A 205 -28.83 16.11 -1.65
C VAL A 205 -28.34 17.00 -2.79
N ASN A 206 -28.19 18.30 -2.53
CA ASN A 206 -27.71 19.28 -3.52
C ASN A 206 -26.25 19.71 -3.32
N LYS A 207 -25.50 19.06 -2.41
CA LYS A 207 -24.13 19.45 -2.08
C LYS A 207 -23.16 18.88 -3.12
N ARG A 208 -22.62 19.76 -3.97
CA ARG A 208 -21.73 19.41 -5.10
C ARG A 208 -20.29 19.91 -4.96
N ASP A 209 -20.04 20.84 -4.04
CA ASP A 209 -18.71 21.43 -3.86
C ASP A 209 -17.83 20.69 -2.85
N GLY A 210 -18.43 19.85 -2.01
CA GLY A 210 -17.68 19.02 -1.06
C GLY A 210 -17.57 17.58 -1.54
N HIS A 211 -16.34 17.06 -1.54
CA HIS A 211 -15.96 15.79 -2.15
C HIS A 211 -15.37 14.87 -1.08
N TRP A 212 -16.15 13.91 -0.57
CA TRP A 212 -15.69 13.02 0.51
C TRP A 212 -16.23 11.59 0.43
N LEU A 213 -17.14 11.31 -0.51
CA LEU A 213 -17.65 9.97 -0.71
C LEU A 213 -16.72 9.19 -1.62
N LEU A 214 -16.49 7.94 -1.26
CA LEU A 214 -15.93 6.94 -2.14
C LEU A 214 -17.11 6.14 -2.70
N VAL A 215 -17.03 5.72 -3.97
CA VAL A 215 -18.16 5.03 -4.62
C VAL A 215 -17.71 3.66 -5.14
N LEU A 216 -18.43 2.62 -4.72
CA LEU A 216 -18.35 1.29 -5.30
C LEU A 216 -19.48 1.09 -6.28
N GLY A 217 -19.19 0.40 -7.38
CA GLY A 217 -20.17 0.01 -8.37
C GLY A 217 -20.03 -1.45 -8.76
N ARG A 218 -21.15 -2.01 -9.19
CA ARG A 218 -21.19 -3.26 -9.95
C ARG A 218 -21.77 -2.99 -11.33
N VAL A 219 -20.99 -3.21 -12.38
CA VAL A 219 -21.51 -3.12 -13.75
C VAL A 219 -22.40 -4.33 -14.07
N LYS A 220 -23.44 -4.12 -14.89
CA LYS A 220 -24.31 -5.22 -15.32
C LYS A 220 -23.54 -6.28 -16.13
N PRO A 221 -24.05 -7.52 -16.21
CA PRO A 221 -23.50 -8.51 -17.12
C PRO A 221 -23.42 -7.96 -18.55
N ASN A 222 -22.33 -8.24 -19.26
CA ASN A 222 -22.06 -7.82 -20.65
C ASN A 222 -21.85 -6.31 -20.87
N VAL A 223 -21.78 -5.50 -19.81
CA VAL A 223 -21.39 -4.09 -19.90
C VAL A 223 -19.88 -3.95 -19.69
N THR A 224 -19.21 -3.18 -20.54
CA THR A 224 -17.80 -2.85 -20.36
C THR A 224 -17.62 -1.68 -19.40
N ILE A 225 -16.47 -1.64 -18.71
CA ILE A 225 -16.13 -0.53 -17.80
C ILE A 225 -16.12 0.81 -18.54
N GLU A 226 -15.70 0.82 -19.81
CA GLU A 226 -15.70 2.01 -20.65
C GLU A 226 -17.12 2.51 -20.98
N GLN A 227 -18.08 1.62 -21.16
CA GLN A 227 -19.49 2.00 -21.32
C GLN A 227 -20.02 2.65 -20.04
N GLY A 228 -19.74 2.07 -18.88
CA GLY A 228 -20.10 2.66 -17.58
C GLY A 228 -19.45 4.03 -17.36
N ARG A 229 -18.16 4.16 -17.68
CA ARG A 229 -17.44 5.45 -17.63
C ARG A 229 -18.07 6.49 -18.55
N THR A 230 -18.45 6.10 -19.77
CA THR A 230 -19.08 6.99 -20.76
C THR A 230 -20.46 7.45 -20.27
N GLU A 231 -21.26 6.55 -19.70
CA GLU A 231 -22.57 6.90 -19.14
C GLU A 231 -22.44 7.88 -17.97
N LEU A 232 -21.57 7.59 -16.99
CA LEU A 232 -21.40 8.48 -15.83
C LEU A 232 -20.86 9.86 -16.24
N ASN A 233 -20.01 9.93 -17.27
CA ASN A 233 -19.60 11.20 -17.86
C ASN A 233 -20.78 11.97 -18.47
N ALA A 234 -21.66 11.29 -19.22
CA ALA A 234 -22.84 11.90 -19.79
C ALA A 234 -23.83 12.40 -18.72
N ILE A 235 -24.03 11.64 -17.64
CA ILE A 235 -24.83 12.08 -16.48
C ILE A 235 -24.21 13.33 -15.86
N SER A 236 -22.89 13.31 -15.60
CA SER A 236 -22.18 14.45 -15.00
C SER A 236 -22.27 15.71 -15.88
N GLN A 237 -22.21 15.56 -17.21
CA GLN A 237 -22.39 16.66 -18.16
C GLN A 237 -23.82 17.23 -18.13
N ARG A 238 -24.85 16.37 -18.08
CA ARG A 238 -26.25 16.83 -17.96
C ARG A 238 -26.50 17.55 -16.63
N SER A 239 -25.94 17.04 -15.52
CA SER A 239 -26.06 17.68 -14.21
C SER A 239 -25.51 19.12 -14.22
N ARG A 240 -24.47 19.44 -15.01
CA ARG A 240 -23.97 20.82 -15.12
C ARG A 240 -25.01 21.80 -15.66
N ALA A 241 -25.86 21.37 -16.59
CA ALA A 241 -26.93 22.22 -17.11
C ALA A 241 -28.02 22.48 -16.06
N LEU A 242 -28.26 21.52 -15.17
CA LEU A 242 -29.26 21.60 -14.10
C LEU A 242 -28.77 22.39 -12.87
N TYR A 243 -27.46 22.47 -12.66
CA TYR A 243 -26.86 23.16 -11.51
C TYR A 243 -25.83 24.21 -11.94
N PRO A 244 -26.26 25.39 -12.46
CA PRO A 244 -25.35 26.40 -13.03
C PRO A 244 -24.37 27.03 -12.05
N ALA A 245 -24.64 26.95 -10.74
CA ALA A 245 -23.72 27.37 -9.69
C ALA A 245 -22.49 26.44 -9.60
N TRP A 246 -22.64 25.17 -10.00
CA TRP A 246 -21.57 24.18 -10.07
C TRP A 246 -20.99 24.13 -11.49
N LYS A 247 -19.98 24.98 -11.74
CA LYS A 247 -19.37 25.16 -13.08
C LYS A 247 -18.18 24.22 -13.37
N LYS A 248 -17.91 23.25 -12.51
CA LYS A 248 -16.73 22.36 -12.67
C LYS A 248 -16.94 21.41 -13.86
N ASP A 249 -16.01 21.42 -14.83
CA ASP A 249 -15.98 20.46 -15.95
C ASP A 249 -15.39 19.13 -15.49
N TRP A 250 -16.03 18.50 -14.51
CA TRP A 250 -15.60 17.22 -13.98
C TRP A 250 -16.41 16.09 -14.60
N GLY A 251 -15.74 14.96 -14.79
CA GLY A 251 -16.34 13.72 -15.28
C GLY A 251 -16.28 12.63 -14.23
N ALA A 252 -16.36 11.38 -14.71
CA ALA A 252 -16.20 10.18 -13.92
C ALA A 252 -15.01 9.35 -14.43
N THR A 253 -14.26 8.79 -13.48
CA THR A 253 -13.26 7.75 -13.72
C THR A 253 -13.75 6.46 -13.06
N VAL A 254 -13.82 5.38 -13.83
CA VAL A 254 -14.25 4.05 -13.35
C VAL A 254 -13.06 3.11 -13.41
N VAL A 255 -12.67 2.54 -12.27
CA VAL A 255 -11.46 1.72 -12.13
C VAL A 255 -11.87 0.31 -11.72
N PRO A 256 -11.39 -0.76 -12.40
CA PRO A 256 -11.61 -2.12 -11.92
C PRO A 256 -11.13 -2.29 -10.48
N MET A 257 -11.90 -2.97 -9.63
CA MET A 257 -11.58 -3.07 -8.19
C MET A 257 -10.19 -3.68 -7.94
N ARG A 258 -9.76 -4.65 -8.77
CA ARG A 258 -8.42 -5.22 -8.70
C ARG A 258 -7.33 -4.18 -8.97
N GLU A 259 -7.52 -3.32 -9.97
CA GLU A 259 -6.58 -2.25 -10.28
C GLU A 259 -6.56 -1.19 -9.18
N GLN A 260 -7.72 -0.87 -8.58
CA GLN A 260 -7.81 0.05 -7.46
C GLN A 260 -6.99 -0.43 -6.25
N ILE A 261 -7.03 -1.73 -5.94
CA ILE A 261 -6.33 -2.31 -4.78
C ILE A 261 -4.83 -2.49 -5.07
N THR A 262 -4.46 -3.03 -6.24
CA THR A 262 -3.09 -3.51 -6.48
C THR A 262 -2.32 -2.74 -7.54
N GLY A 263 -2.96 -1.79 -8.22
CA GLY A 263 -2.38 -1.09 -9.38
C GLY A 263 -1.11 -0.31 -9.03
N ALA A 264 -1.07 0.33 -7.86
CA ALA A 264 0.07 1.13 -7.41
C ALA A 264 1.33 0.29 -7.13
N ILE A 265 1.18 -0.95 -6.63
CA ILE A 265 2.31 -1.80 -6.25
C ILE A 265 2.75 -2.77 -7.35
N LYS A 266 1.89 -3.00 -8.36
CA LYS A 266 2.16 -3.92 -9.47
C LYS A 266 3.51 -3.67 -10.16
N PRO A 267 3.91 -2.43 -10.53
CA PRO A 267 5.21 -2.20 -11.16
C PRO A 267 6.38 -2.62 -10.27
N THR A 268 6.34 -2.27 -8.98
CA THR A 268 7.36 -2.63 -7.99
C THR A 268 7.51 -4.14 -7.86
N LEU A 269 6.40 -4.88 -7.80
CA LEU A 269 6.43 -6.35 -7.74
C LEU A 269 7.00 -6.97 -9.01
N LEU A 270 6.70 -6.41 -10.19
CA LEU A 270 7.25 -6.90 -11.46
C LEU A 270 8.76 -6.65 -11.57
N VAL A 271 9.24 -5.48 -11.11
CA VAL A 271 10.68 -5.18 -11.02
C VAL A 271 11.37 -6.15 -10.08
N LEU A 272 10.79 -6.42 -8.90
CA LEU A 272 11.31 -7.39 -7.95
C LEU A 272 11.37 -8.80 -8.55
N LEU A 273 10.33 -9.24 -9.27
CA LEU A 273 10.30 -10.53 -9.98
C LEU A 273 11.42 -10.63 -11.01
N GLY A 274 11.60 -9.57 -11.82
CA GLY A 274 12.69 -9.51 -12.80
C GLY A 274 14.07 -9.62 -12.14
N ALA A 275 14.28 -8.89 -11.03
CA ALA A 275 15.53 -8.91 -10.29
C ALA A 275 15.85 -10.30 -9.70
N VAL A 276 14.89 -10.97 -9.05
CA VAL A 276 15.12 -12.33 -8.54
C VAL A 276 15.26 -13.34 -9.69
N GLY A 277 14.61 -13.11 -10.83
CA GLY A 277 14.84 -13.89 -12.05
C GLY A 277 16.29 -13.82 -12.53
N CYS A 278 16.91 -12.62 -12.52
CA CYS A 278 18.34 -12.47 -12.80
C CYS A 278 19.22 -13.21 -11.78
N VAL A 279 18.88 -13.16 -10.49
CA VAL A 279 19.59 -13.92 -9.45
C VAL A 279 19.52 -15.42 -9.70
N LEU A 280 18.36 -15.94 -10.11
CA LEU A 280 18.23 -17.34 -10.49
C LEU A 280 19.10 -17.68 -11.70
N LEU A 281 19.13 -16.84 -12.74
CA LEU A 281 20.00 -17.05 -13.91
C LEU A 281 21.50 -17.08 -13.53
N ILE A 282 21.93 -16.23 -12.59
CA ILE A 282 23.29 -16.24 -12.04
C ILE A 282 23.57 -17.53 -11.26
N ALA A 283 22.66 -17.94 -10.38
CA ALA A 283 22.76 -19.18 -9.62
C ALA A 283 22.88 -20.40 -10.55
N CYS A 284 22.11 -20.36 -11.63
CA CYS A 284 22.14 -21.37 -12.66
C CYS A 284 23.44 -21.40 -13.47
N ALA A 285 23.95 -20.24 -13.90
CA ALA A 285 25.22 -20.14 -14.61
C ALA A 285 26.38 -20.69 -13.76
N ASN A 286 26.36 -20.40 -12.46
CA ASN A 286 27.30 -20.97 -11.49
C ASN A 286 27.25 -22.50 -11.45
N VAL A 287 26.06 -23.07 -11.32
CA VAL A 287 25.89 -24.53 -11.27
C VAL A 287 26.28 -25.18 -12.60
N ALA A 288 25.96 -24.55 -13.74
CA ALA A 288 26.39 -25.00 -15.06
C ALA A 288 27.92 -25.03 -15.17
N ASN A 289 28.60 -23.97 -14.72
CA ASN A 289 30.05 -23.89 -14.69
C ASN A 289 30.66 -25.02 -13.82
N LEU A 290 30.09 -25.27 -12.63
CA LEU A 290 30.52 -26.36 -11.77
C LEU A 290 30.31 -27.74 -12.42
N LEU A 291 29.17 -27.95 -13.08
CA LEU A 291 28.87 -29.19 -13.81
C LEU A 291 29.80 -29.40 -15.01
N LEU A 292 30.17 -28.33 -15.72
CA LEU A 292 31.13 -28.38 -16.84
C LEU A 292 32.55 -28.78 -16.36
N VAL A 293 32.99 -28.25 -15.22
CA VAL A 293 34.28 -28.65 -14.60
C VAL A 293 34.22 -30.12 -14.18
N LYS A 294 33.14 -30.55 -13.53
CA LYS A 294 32.96 -31.95 -13.12
C LYS A 294 32.89 -32.92 -14.32
N ALA A 295 32.20 -32.55 -15.39
CA ALA A 295 32.13 -33.33 -16.62
C ALA A 295 33.51 -33.48 -17.27
N SER A 296 34.37 -32.46 -17.17
CA SER A 296 35.75 -32.52 -17.66
C SER A 296 36.58 -33.58 -16.93
N GLY A 297 36.44 -33.70 -15.60
CA GLY A 297 37.08 -34.76 -14.82
C GLY A 297 36.58 -36.17 -15.12
N ARG A 298 35.39 -36.30 -15.71
CA ARG A 298 34.75 -37.59 -16.07
C ARG A 298 34.88 -37.94 -17.55
N GLN A 299 35.69 -37.21 -18.32
CA GLN A 299 35.85 -37.44 -19.77
C GLN A 299 36.33 -38.85 -20.11
N LYS A 300 37.34 -39.37 -19.38
CA LYS A 300 37.87 -40.73 -19.60
C LYS A 300 36.78 -41.80 -19.37
N GLU A 301 35.97 -41.65 -18.31
CA GLU A 301 34.84 -42.54 -18.02
C GLU A 301 33.80 -42.53 -19.15
N MET A 302 33.44 -41.34 -19.65
CA MET A 302 32.46 -41.19 -20.74
C MET A 302 32.98 -41.74 -22.07
N ALA A 303 34.26 -41.55 -22.38
CA ALA A 303 34.91 -42.10 -23.56
C ALA A 303 34.90 -43.64 -23.53
N ILE A 304 35.25 -44.25 -22.40
CA ILE A 304 35.20 -45.71 -22.22
C ILE A 304 33.77 -46.24 -22.41
N ARG A 305 32.77 -45.60 -21.80
CA ARG A 305 31.35 -46.01 -21.96
C ARG A 305 30.87 -45.89 -23.41
N SER A 306 31.30 -44.85 -24.12
CA SER A 306 31.00 -44.69 -25.54
C SER A 306 31.69 -45.76 -26.40
N ALA A 307 32.93 -46.14 -26.06
CA ALA A 307 33.66 -47.23 -26.72
C ALA A 307 33.00 -48.61 -26.48
N LEU A 308 32.38 -48.79 -25.31
CA LEU A 308 31.58 -49.97 -24.96
C LEU A 308 30.16 -49.95 -25.57
N GLY A 309 29.84 -49.01 -26.46
CA GLY A 309 28.58 -48.98 -27.22
C GLY A 309 27.44 -48.16 -26.60
N ALA A 310 27.68 -47.36 -25.57
CA ALA A 310 26.64 -46.48 -25.03
C ALA A 310 26.23 -45.39 -26.04
N SER A 311 24.93 -45.28 -26.34
CA SER A 311 24.42 -44.25 -27.25
C SER A 311 24.53 -42.84 -26.67
N ARG A 312 24.70 -41.83 -27.53
CA ARG A 312 24.74 -40.40 -27.12
C ARG A 312 23.51 -39.99 -26.31
N ARG A 313 22.33 -40.50 -26.67
CA ARG A 313 21.08 -40.28 -25.93
C ARG A 313 21.15 -40.83 -24.50
N ARG A 314 21.82 -41.97 -24.27
CA ARG A 314 21.99 -42.55 -22.93
C ARG A 314 22.85 -41.65 -22.04
N LEU A 315 23.96 -41.13 -22.57
CA LEU A 315 24.86 -40.24 -21.84
C LEU A 315 24.21 -38.90 -21.50
N VAL A 316 23.50 -38.30 -22.47
CA VAL A 316 22.76 -37.04 -22.26
C VAL A 316 21.66 -37.22 -21.21
N ARG A 317 20.86 -38.28 -21.31
CA ARG A 317 19.78 -38.53 -20.33
C ARG A 317 20.31 -38.74 -18.91
N GLN A 318 21.43 -39.43 -18.76
CA GLN A 318 22.04 -39.64 -17.45
C GLN A 318 22.51 -38.31 -16.82
N LEU A 319 23.17 -37.44 -17.59
CA LEU A 319 23.61 -36.13 -17.11
C LEU A 319 22.45 -35.18 -16.80
N LEU A 320 21.38 -35.26 -17.60
CA LEU A 320 20.13 -34.54 -17.33
C LEU A 320 19.47 -35.06 -16.04
N ALA A 321 19.44 -36.38 -15.82
CA ALA A 321 18.91 -36.96 -14.59
C ALA A 321 19.70 -36.51 -13.35
N GLU A 322 21.03 -36.45 -13.45
CA GLU A 322 21.88 -35.90 -12.37
C GLU A 322 21.57 -34.41 -12.10
N SER A 323 21.41 -33.60 -13.15
CA SER A 323 21.17 -32.16 -13.04
C SER A 323 19.77 -31.83 -12.52
N VAL A 324 18.75 -32.56 -12.99
CA VAL A 324 17.37 -32.43 -12.52
C VAL A 324 17.24 -32.91 -11.07
N LEU A 325 17.91 -33.99 -10.69
CA LEU A 325 17.90 -34.44 -9.29
C LEU A 325 18.53 -33.38 -8.37
N LEU A 326 19.63 -32.78 -8.80
CA LEU A 326 20.29 -31.69 -8.07
C LEU A 326 19.40 -30.45 -7.95
N SER A 327 18.72 -30.07 -9.03
CA SER A 327 17.82 -28.91 -9.01
C SER A 327 16.54 -29.15 -8.23
N LEU A 328 16.02 -30.38 -8.19
CA LEU A 328 14.90 -30.75 -7.32
C LEU A 328 15.29 -30.69 -5.84
N LEU A 329 16.50 -31.14 -5.47
CA LEU A 329 17.01 -30.97 -4.10
C LEU A 329 17.19 -29.49 -3.75
N GLY A 330 17.75 -28.70 -4.67
CA GLY A 330 17.82 -27.24 -4.54
C GLY A 330 16.44 -26.61 -4.38
N GLY A 331 15.45 -27.03 -5.16
CA GLY A 331 14.07 -26.58 -5.08
C GLY A 331 13.38 -26.94 -3.77
N LEU A 332 13.61 -28.15 -3.23
CA LEU A 332 13.10 -28.56 -1.93
C LEU A 332 13.66 -27.70 -0.79
N VAL A 333 14.96 -27.45 -0.77
CA VAL A 333 15.58 -26.56 0.23
C VAL A 333 15.12 -25.11 -0.01
N GLY A 334 15.00 -24.69 -1.27
CA GLY A 334 14.49 -23.36 -1.64
C GLY A 334 13.05 -23.13 -1.20
N LEU A 335 12.20 -24.16 -1.23
CA LEU A 335 10.84 -24.11 -0.70
C LEU A 335 10.81 -23.85 0.80
N LEU A 336 11.72 -24.48 1.57
CA LEU A 336 11.85 -24.21 3.00
C LEU A 336 12.30 -22.77 3.26
N LEU A 337 13.25 -22.26 2.48
CA LEU A 337 13.66 -20.85 2.56
C LEU A 337 12.52 -19.90 2.20
N ALA A 338 11.72 -20.23 1.18
CA ALA A 338 10.56 -19.44 0.79
C ALA A 338 9.50 -19.43 1.89
N PHE A 339 9.25 -20.58 2.54
CA PHE A 339 8.32 -20.69 3.67
C PHE A 339 8.71 -19.76 4.82
N TRP A 340 9.98 -19.77 5.24
CA TRP A 340 10.46 -18.87 6.28
C TRP A 340 10.42 -17.41 5.85
N SER A 341 10.81 -17.10 4.62
CA SER A 341 10.82 -15.72 4.10
C SER A 341 9.42 -15.12 4.04
N VAL A 342 8.43 -15.89 3.57
CA VAL A 342 7.02 -15.46 3.53
C VAL A 342 6.44 -15.30 4.94
N GLY A 343 6.77 -16.23 5.84
CA GLY A 343 6.37 -16.13 7.25
C GLY A 343 6.91 -14.87 7.93
N ALA A 344 8.20 -14.57 7.73
CA ALA A 344 8.83 -13.36 8.25
C ALA A 344 8.21 -12.08 7.65
N LEU A 345 7.91 -12.09 6.34
CA LEU A 345 7.28 -10.95 5.67
C LEU A 345 5.92 -10.61 6.26
N ARG A 346 5.11 -11.62 6.59
CA ARG A 346 3.79 -11.43 7.21
C ARG A 346 3.84 -10.82 8.62
N GLN A 347 4.95 -11.01 9.35
CA GLN A 347 5.11 -10.48 10.71
C GLN A 347 5.67 -9.05 10.73
N LEU A 348 6.27 -8.59 9.62
CA LEU A 348 6.79 -7.23 9.49
C LEU A 348 5.64 -6.27 9.26
N SER A 349 5.02 -5.80 10.37
CA SER A 349 3.89 -4.85 10.39
C SER A 349 4.17 -3.50 9.70
N ALA A 350 5.42 -3.21 9.33
CA ALA A 350 5.82 -2.00 8.62
C ALA A 350 5.54 -2.05 7.10
N VAL A 351 5.23 -3.23 6.55
CA VAL A 351 4.92 -3.37 5.12
C VAL A 351 3.40 -3.35 4.94
N ASN A 352 2.84 -2.19 4.60
CA ASN A 352 1.44 -2.04 4.18
C ASN A 352 1.25 -2.67 2.78
N LEU A 353 1.29 -3.99 2.70
CA LEU A 353 1.09 -4.76 1.49
C LEU A 353 -0.39 -5.15 1.39
N PRO A 354 -1.14 -4.65 0.39
CA PRO A 354 -2.53 -5.05 0.21
C PRO A 354 -2.63 -6.56 0.04
N ARG A 355 -3.58 -7.20 0.75
CA ARG A 355 -3.84 -8.64 0.71
C ARG A 355 -2.65 -9.47 1.24
N ALA A 356 -1.89 -8.94 2.19
CA ALA A 356 -0.74 -9.66 2.78
C ALA A 356 -1.13 -11.03 3.38
N GLN A 357 -2.37 -11.17 3.86
CA GLN A 357 -2.89 -12.40 4.47
C GLN A 357 -3.07 -13.53 3.45
N GLU A 358 -3.32 -13.20 2.17
CA GLU A 358 -3.48 -14.16 1.07
C GLU A 358 -2.15 -14.69 0.51
N VAL A 359 -1.03 -14.04 0.85
CA VAL A 359 0.33 -14.40 0.38
C VAL A 359 0.81 -15.66 1.08
N GLY A 360 0.76 -16.82 0.43
CA GLY A 360 1.15 -18.08 1.05
C GLY A 360 1.68 -19.10 0.04
N LEU A 361 2.23 -20.20 0.56
CA LEU A 361 2.64 -21.34 -0.25
C LEU A 361 1.45 -22.24 -0.52
N ASP A 362 0.75 -22.02 -1.63
CA ASP A 362 -0.32 -22.89 -2.10
C ASP A 362 0.13 -23.79 -3.26
N LEU A 363 -0.80 -24.59 -3.80
CA LEU A 363 -0.51 -25.53 -4.88
C LEU A 363 0.01 -24.85 -6.16
N ARG A 364 -0.38 -23.59 -6.43
CA ARG A 364 0.12 -22.84 -7.59
C ARG A 364 1.57 -22.46 -7.38
N VAL A 365 1.91 -22.00 -6.19
CA VAL A 365 3.29 -21.65 -5.81
C VAL A 365 4.18 -22.90 -5.78
N LEU A 366 3.69 -24.02 -5.25
CA LEU A 366 4.40 -25.30 -5.30
C LEU A 366 4.61 -25.80 -6.74
N GLY A 367 3.58 -25.68 -7.59
CA GLY A 367 3.66 -26.00 -9.01
C GLY A 367 4.67 -25.11 -9.75
N PHE A 368 4.70 -23.81 -9.44
CA PHE A 368 5.69 -22.88 -9.96
C PHE A 368 7.11 -23.26 -9.51
N ALA A 369 7.33 -23.52 -8.23
CA ALA A 369 8.64 -23.92 -7.71
C ALA A 369 9.14 -25.22 -8.36
N LEU A 370 8.25 -26.21 -8.53
CA LEU A 370 8.56 -27.46 -9.23
C LEU A 370 8.91 -27.21 -10.70
N LEU A 371 8.13 -26.38 -11.40
CA LEU A 371 8.38 -26.01 -12.79
C LEU A 371 9.73 -25.32 -12.94
N VAL A 372 10.02 -24.31 -12.10
CA VAL A 372 11.29 -23.58 -12.11
C VAL A 372 12.45 -24.51 -11.79
N SER A 373 12.31 -25.43 -10.83
CA SER A 373 13.33 -26.41 -10.48
C SER A 373 13.62 -27.35 -11.66
N LEU A 374 12.58 -27.82 -12.36
CA LEU A 374 12.73 -28.69 -13.53
C LEU A 374 13.38 -27.95 -14.70
N LEU A 375 12.89 -26.75 -15.03
CA LEU A 375 13.43 -25.91 -16.09
C LEU A 375 14.91 -25.58 -15.84
N THR A 376 15.26 -25.27 -14.60
CA THR A 376 16.65 -25.05 -14.18
C THR A 376 17.50 -26.30 -14.40
N GLY A 377 17.07 -27.46 -13.90
CA GLY A 377 17.81 -28.72 -14.08
C GLY A 377 18.01 -29.09 -15.56
N VAL A 378 17.01 -28.85 -16.40
CA VAL A 378 17.08 -29.11 -17.85
C VAL A 378 17.99 -28.10 -18.55
N ALA A 379 17.76 -26.80 -18.37
CA ALA A 379 18.50 -25.75 -19.07
C ALA A 379 20.01 -25.87 -18.84
N PHE A 380 20.43 -26.15 -17.61
CA PHE A 380 21.84 -26.17 -17.24
C PHE A 380 22.46 -27.57 -17.24
N GLY A 381 21.64 -28.63 -17.28
CA GLY A 381 22.10 -29.99 -17.60
C GLY A 381 22.34 -30.21 -19.10
N LEU A 382 21.62 -29.49 -19.97
CA LEU A 382 21.76 -29.61 -21.42
C LEU A 382 23.12 -29.12 -21.94
N ALA A 383 23.65 -28.02 -21.40
CA ALA A 383 24.94 -27.47 -21.82
C ALA A 383 26.12 -28.47 -21.65
N PRO A 384 26.38 -29.04 -20.46
CA PRO A 384 27.41 -30.06 -20.28
C PRO A 384 27.07 -31.36 -21.03
N ALA A 385 25.79 -31.75 -21.11
CA ALA A 385 25.38 -32.95 -21.83
C ALA A 385 25.62 -32.87 -23.34
N ALA A 386 25.30 -31.74 -23.97
CA ALA A 386 25.58 -31.49 -25.38
C ALA A 386 27.08 -31.48 -25.66
N GLN A 387 27.89 -30.91 -24.75
CA GLN A 387 29.34 -30.85 -24.90
C GLN A 387 30.00 -32.24 -24.73
N ALA A 388 29.56 -33.03 -23.75
CA ALA A 388 30.01 -34.41 -23.57
C ALA A 388 29.65 -35.32 -24.76
N SER A 389 28.53 -35.04 -25.44
CA SER A 389 28.08 -35.84 -26.59
C SER A 389 28.91 -35.62 -27.87
N LYS A 390 29.69 -34.52 -27.95
CA LYS A 390 30.54 -34.16 -29.09
C LYS A 390 32.00 -34.65 -28.95
N LEU A 391 32.30 -35.45 -27.91
CA LEU A 391 33.63 -36.01 -27.72
C LEU A 391 34.00 -36.95 -28.88
N ASP A 392 35.08 -36.60 -29.57
CA ASP A 392 35.67 -37.42 -30.62
C ASP A 392 36.60 -38.47 -29.98
N LEU A 393 36.18 -39.74 -30.04
CA LEU A 393 36.85 -40.88 -29.39
C LEU A 393 38.33 -41.00 -29.78
N ASN A 394 38.66 -40.68 -31.03
CA ASN A 394 40.04 -40.75 -31.54
C ASN A 394 40.95 -39.63 -31.03
N ALA A 395 40.40 -38.44 -30.78
CA ALA A 395 41.15 -37.30 -30.26
C ALA A 395 41.40 -37.41 -28.74
N THR A 396 40.51 -38.09 -28.02
CA THR A 396 40.52 -38.17 -26.55
C THR A 396 41.45 -39.28 -26.02
N LEU A 397 41.69 -40.33 -26.81
CA LEU A 397 42.59 -41.44 -26.45
C LEU A 397 44.06 -41.21 -26.86
N LYS A 398 44.34 -40.25 -27.76
CA LYS A 398 45.68 -39.87 -28.24
C LYS A 398 46.30 -38.71 -27.44
N GLU A 399 46.05 -38.63 -26.15
CA GLU A 399 46.45 -37.53 -25.24
C GLU A 399 47.88 -37.01 -25.54
N GLY A 400 47.97 -35.92 -26.32
CA GLY A 400 49.23 -35.38 -26.86
C GLY A 400 49.06 -34.16 -27.77
N GLY A 401 47.95 -34.00 -28.49
CA GLY A 401 47.71 -32.85 -29.38
C GLY A 401 46.95 -31.69 -28.72
N ARG A 402 47.66 -30.71 -28.15
CA ARG A 402 47.09 -29.41 -27.73
C ARG A 402 46.61 -28.65 -28.98
N GLY A 403 45.35 -28.21 -29.05
CA GLY A 403 44.94 -27.28 -30.11
C GLY A 403 43.45 -27.00 -30.25
N PHE A 404 42.66 -27.93 -30.79
CA PHE A 404 41.39 -27.55 -31.41
C PHE A 404 40.12 -27.71 -30.55
N GLN A 405 40.02 -28.74 -29.69
CA GLN A 405 38.83 -28.95 -28.84
C GLN A 405 38.77 -28.04 -27.60
N ALA A 406 39.88 -27.42 -27.20
CA ALA A 406 39.93 -26.48 -26.08
C ALA A 406 39.19 -25.16 -26.39
N GLY A 407 39.17 -24.71 -27.66
CA GLY A 407 38.64 -23.40 -28.06
C GLY A 407 37.12 -23.24 -27.95
N VAL A 408 36.33 -24.22 -28.41
CA VAL A 408 34.85 -24.19 -28.30
C VAL A 408 34.41 -24.35 -26.84
N ARG A 409 35.15 -25.16 -26.06
CA ARG A 409 34.91 -25.34 -24.61
C ARG A 409 35.15 -24.06 -23.82
N ASN A 410 36.22 -23.33 -24.16
CA ASN A 410 36.48 -22.04 -23.55
C ASN A 410 35.40 -21.01 -23.94
N ARG A 411 34.92 -20.99 -25.20
CA ARG A 411 33.89 -20.02 -25.64
C ARG A 411 32.56 -20.11 -24.89
N VAL A 412 32.01 -21.32 -24.67
CA VAL A 412 30.74 -21.49 -23.94
C VAL A 412 30.90 -21.08 -22.47
N ARG A 413 31.99 -21.50 -21.83
CA ARG A 413 32.31 -21.13 -20.44
C ARG A 413 32.56 -19.63 -20.31
N SER A 414 33.33 -19.03 -21.22
CA SER A 414 33.57 -17.59 -21.26
C SER A 414 32.26 -16.82 -21.48
N GLY A 415 31.36 -17.30 -22.34
CA GLY A 415 30.03 -16.70 -22.52
C GLY A 415 29.19 -16.74 -21.25
N LEU A 416 29.17 -17.87 -20.53
CA LEU A 416 28.49 -17.99 -19.23
C LEU A 416 29.08 -17.05 -18.19
N ILE A 417 30.41 -16.96 -18.09
CA ILE A 417 31.08 -16.05 -17.15
C ILE A 417 30.80 -14.58 -17.51
N VAL A 418 30.87 -14.21 -18.78
CA VAL A 418 30.59 -12.81 -19.21
C VAL A 418 29.14 -12.43 -18.93
N SER A 419 28.19 -13.32 -19.23
CA SER A 419 26.77 -13.07 -18.94
C SER A 419 26.47 -13.02 -17.43
N GLU A 420 27.09 -13.90 -16.65
CA GLU A 420 27.00 -13.88 -15.19
C GLU A 420 27.53 -12.57 -14.61
N VAL A 421 28.74 -12.15 -15.00
CA VAL A 421 29.37 -10.89 -14.56
C VAL A 421 28.52 -9.70 -15.00
N ALA A 422 28.00 -9.68 -16.23
CA ALA A 422 27.13 -8.60 -16.71
C ALA A 422 25.83 -8.49 -15.89
N LEU A 423 25.15 -9.62 -15.62
CA LEU A 423 23.94 -9.65 -14.80
C LEU A 423 24.24 -9.23 -13.35
N ALA A 424 25.34 -9.72 -12.78
CA ALA A 424 25.75 -9.35 -11.43
C ALA A 424 26.06 -7.85 -11.32
N LEU A 425 26.79 -7.27 -12.29
CA LEU A 425 27.05 -5.84 -12.34
C LEU A 425 25.77 -5.02 -12.52
N MET A 426 24.85 -5.45 -13.38
CA MET A 426 23.55 -4.80 -13.56
C MET A 426 22.75 -4.77 -12.25
N LEU A 427 22.65 -5.91 -11.56
CA LEU A 427 21.96 -6.00 -10.26
C LEU A 427 22.67 -5.18 -9.18
N LEU A 428 24.00 -5.19 -9.15
CA LEU A 428 24.79 -4.42 -8.19
C LEU A 428 24.61 -2.91 -8.38
N VAL A 429 24.64 -2.43 -9.63
CA VAL A 429 24.37 -1.02 -9.96
C VAL A 429 22.93 -0.65 -9.59
N GLY A 430 21.95 -1.49 -9.94
CA GLY A 430 20.55 -1.26 -9.60
C GLY A 430 20.32 -1.20 -8.08
N ALA A 431 20.86 -2.17 -7.33
CA ALA A 431 20.80 -2.19 -5.87
C ALA A 431 21.52 -0.99 -5.25
N GLY A 432 22.69 -0.62 -5.77
CA GLY A 432 23.44 0.55 -5.34
C GLY A 432 22.68 1.86 -5.57
N LEU A 433 22.02 2.02 -6.72
CA LEU A 433 21.15 3.17 -7.02
C LEU A 433 19.92 3.21 -6.11
N LEU A 434 19.27 2.07 -5.84
CA LEU A 434 18.14 1.99 -4.91
C LEU A 434 18.55 2.34 -3.49
N LEU A 435 19.65 1.77 -2.98
CA LEU A 435 20.21 2.10 -1.67
C LEU A 435 20.59 3.58 -1.59
N ASN A 436 21.27 4.12 -2.60
CA ASN A 436 21.59 5.54 -2.66
C ASN A 436 20.33 6.42 -2.69
N SER A 437 19.28 5.99 -3.40
CA SER A 437 17.99 6.71 -3.44
C SER A 437 17.31 6.69 -2.08
N PHE A 438 17.33 5.55 -1.39
CA PHE A 438 16.83 5.40 -0.03
C PHE A 438 17.64 6.24 0.97
N PHE A 439 18.97 6.21 0.90
CA PHE A 439 19.83 7.04 1.74
C PHE A 439 19.55 8.53 1.51
N ARG A 440 19.47 8.97 0.24
CA ARG A 440 19.08 10.34 -0.09
C ARG A 440 17.71 10.70 0.47
N LEU A 441 16.72 9.83 0.32
CA LEU A 441 15.37 10.04 0.83
C LEU A 441 15.34 10.11 2.37
N SER A 442 16.13 9.28 3.05
CA SER A 442 16.24 9.26 4.51
C SER A 442 16.93 10.50 5.09
N MET A 443 17.71 11.21 4.27
CA MET A 443 18.35 12.48 4.61
C MET A 443 17.51 13.70 4.21
N VAL A 444 16.40 13.52 3.49
CA VAL A 444 15.49 14.64 3.18
C VAL A 444 14.91 15.15 4.49
N SER A 445 15.18 16.42 4.80
CA SER A 445 14.56 17.08 5.93
C SER A 445 13.05 17.14 5.72
N PRO A 446 12.25 16.60 6.65
CA PRO A 446 10.80 16.67 6.55
C PRO A 446 10.23 18.06 6.91
N GLY A 447 11.07 18.97 7.44
CA GLY A 447 10.64 20.30 7.90
C GLY A 447 10.25 20.37 9.38
N PHE A 448 10.33 19.25 10.10
CA PHE A 448 10.03 19.12 11.53
C PHE A 448 10.93 18.06 12.18
N ASP A 449 10.97 17.97 13.51
CA ASP A 449 11.77 16.95 14.23
C ASP A 449 10.89 15.89 14.90
N PRO A 450 10.85 14.64 14.39
CA PRO A 450 10.03 13.56 14.94
C PRO A 450 10.66 12.84 16.15
N ARG A 451 11.95 13.01 16.45
CA ARG A 451 12.70 12.11 17.37
C ARG A 451 12.17 12.09 18.81
N GLN A 452 11.59 13.20 19.25
CA GLN A 452 11.09 13.41 20.61
C GLN A 452 9.59 13.75 20.66
N ALA A 453 8.88 13.52 19.55
CA ALA A 453 7.46 13.78 19.45
C ALA A 453 6.65 12.49 19.72
N VAL A 454 5.69 12.58 20.63
CA VAL A 454 4.60 11.61 20.78
C VAL A 454 3.38 12.19 20.10
N THR A 455 2.66 11.40 19.31
CA THR A 455 1.39 11.83 18.71
C THR A 455 0.23 10.99 19.21
N MET A 456 -0.93 11.62 19.36
CA MET A 456 -2.17 10.95 19.72
C MET A 456 -3.35 11.55 18.95
N GLN A 457 -4.14 10.69 18.32
CA GLN A 457 -5.32 11.14 17.60
C GLN A 457 -6.53 11.22 18.53
N LEU A 458 -7.02 12.42 18.75
CA LEU A 458 -8.23 12.71 19.52
C LEU A 458 -9.44 12.78 18.59
N SER A 459 -10.57 12.25 19.06
CA SER A 459 -11.86 12.39 18.38
C SER A 459 -12.93 12.61 19.42
N LEU A 460 -13.64 13.74 19.30
CA LEU A 460 -14.74 14.10 20.16
C LEU A 460 -16.05 13.47 19.65
N PRO A 461 -16.84 12.82 20.52
CA PRO A 461 -18.19 12.41 20.18
C PRO A 461 -19.05 13.62 19.85
N GLU A 462 -19.53 13.71 18.62
CA GLU A 462 -20.28 14.86 18.10
C GLU A 462 -21.50 15.22 18.96
N LYS A 463 -22.22 14.21 19.44
CA LYS A 463 -23.43 14.40 20.28
C LYS A 463 -23.13 15.03 21.65
N LYS A 464 -22.03 14.61 22.29
CA LYS A 464 -21.61 15.13 23.60
C LYS A 464 -21.00 16.52 23.49
N TYR A 465 -20.33 16.78 22.37
CA TYR A 465 -19.69 18.04 22.07
C TYR A 465 -20.43 18.75 20.93
N ALA A 466 -21.76 18.80 20.97
CA ALA A 466 -22.55 19.45 19.92
C ALA A 466 -22.29 20.97 19.88
N ASP A 467 -22.03 21.57 21.04
CA ASP A 467 -21.77 23.01 21.19
C ASP A 467 -20.41 23.41 20.59
N ALA A 468 -20.44 24.26 19.56
CA ALA A 468 -19.24 24.74 18.88
C ALA A 468 -18.20 25.40 19.83
N PRO A 469 -18.59 26.22 20.84
CA PRO A 469 -17.63 26.82 21.78
C PRO A 469 -17.00 25.82 22.76
N ARG A 470 -17.66 24.69 23.02
CA ARG A 470 -17.19 23.69 24.00
C ARG A 470 -16.01 22.87 23.48
N ARG A 471 -15.85 22.76 22.15
CA ARG A 471 -14.78 21.95 21.54
C ARG A 471 -13.40 22.62 21.68
N PRO A 472 -13.19 23.91 21.31
CA PRO A 472 -11.90 24.56 21.53
C PRO A 472 -11.53 24.59 23.02
N ALA A 473 -12.49 24.83 23.91
CA ALA A 473 -12.25 24.81 25.36
C ALA A 473 -11.77 23.43 25.87
N PHE A 474 -12.35 22.34 25.40
CA PHE A 474 -11.90 20.99 25.74
C PHE A 474 -10.46 20.72 25.29
N PHE A 475 -10.12 21.13 24.07
CA PHE A 475 -8.78 20.96 23.52
C PHE A 475 -7.75 21.81 24.27
N ALA A 476 -8.09 23.06 24.61
CA ALA A 476 -7.24 23.90 25.46
C ALA A 476 -6.96 23.24 26.82
N GLN A 477 -7.98 22.68 27.48
CA GLN A 477 -7.82 21.96 28.76
C GLN A 477 -6.94 20.71 28.63
N ILE A 478 -7.02 19.98 27.51
CA ILE A 478 -6.11 18.84 27.28
C ILE A 478 -4.67 19.33 27.15
N VAL A 479 -4.44 20.35 26.32
CA VAL A 479 -3.08 20.88 26.13
C VAL A 479 -2.49 21.33 27.46
N GLU A 480 -3.24 22.13 28.23
CA GLU A 480 -2.80 22.60 29.56
C GLU A 480 -2.42 21.45 30.51
N ARG A 481 -3.24 20.39 30.59
CA ARG A 481 -2.97 19.21 31.43
C ARG A 481 -1.75 18.43 30.96
N ILE A 482 -1.58 18.28 29.65
CA ILE A 482 -0.45 17.56 29.07
C ILE A 482 0.84 18.35 29.27
N GLU A 483 0.82 19.67 29.13
CA GLU A 483 1.98 20.52 29.41
C GLU A 483 2.41 20.50 30.87
N ALA A 484 1.46 20.29 31.79
CA ALA A 484 1.76 20.12 33.21
C ALA A 484 2.46 18.77 33.54
N LEU A 485 2.51 17.81 32.61
CA LEU A 485 3.16 16.53 32.86
C LEU A 485 4.70 16.68 32.90
N PRO A 486 5.38 16.09 33.89
CA PRO A 486 6.84 16.09 33.93
C PRO A 486 7.45 15.49 32.66
N GLY A 487 8.41 16.20 32.08
CA GLY A 487 9.10 15.77 30.86
C GLY A 487 8.45 16.20 29.54
N VAL A 488 7.31 16.90 29.59
CA VAL A 488 6.74 17.60 28.42
C VAL A 488 7.43 18.96 28.24
N VAL A 489 7.83 19.26 27.01
CA VAL A 489 8.51 20.50 26.62
C VAL A 489 7.52 21.48 25.96
N ALA A 490 6.62 20.96 25.14
CA ALA A 490 5.57 21.70 24.46
C ALA A 490 4.48 20.72 24.01
N ALA A 491 3.22 21.15 24.02
CA ALA A 491 2.13 20.38 23.43
C ALA A 491 1.31 21.26 22.48
N GLY A 492 0.87 20.66 21.37
CA GLY A 492 0.02 21.36 20.42
C GLY A 492 -0.89 20.41 19.68
N LEU A 493 -1.95 20.97 19.12
CA LEU A 493 -2.94 20.24 18.34
C LEU A 493 -2.91 20.74 16.91
N ALA A 494 -3.10 19.82 15.97
CA ALA A 494 -3.38 20.13 14.58
C ALA A 494 -4.45 19.19 14.01
N VAL A 495 -5.18 19.63 12.98
CA VAL A 495 -6.14 18.76 12.30
C VAL A 495 -5.41 17.72 11.46
N SER A 496 -4.34 18.13 10.78
CA SER A 496 -3.51 17.24 9.98
C SER A 496 -2.11 17.07 10.58
N LEU A 497 -1.61 15.83 10.61
CA LEU A 497 -0.22 15.55 10.93
C LEU A 497 0.60 15.32 9.66
N PRO A 498 1.77 15.97 9.53
CA PRO A 498 2.70 15.70 8.44
C PRO A 498 3.04 14.20 8.33
N LEU A 499 3.06 13.68 7.11
CA LEU A 499 3.33 12.27 6.75
C LEU A 499 2.32 11.23 7.26
N ALA A 500 1.39 11.59 8.13
CA ALA A 500 0.36 10.70 8.67
C ALA A 500 -1.03 10.97 8.07
N SER A 501 -1.31 12.19 7.63
CA SER A 501 -2.57 12.57 6.99
C SER A 501 -2.34 13.64 5.93
N GLU A 502 -3.09 13.58 4.84
CA GLU A 502 -3.07 14.64 3.83
C GLU A 502 -3.86 15.86 4.32
N PRO A 503 -3.25 17.06 4.32
CA PRO A 503 -4.00 18.28 4.54
C PRO A 503 -5.06 18.48 3.45
N PRO A 504 -6.25 18.99 3.81
CA PRO A 504 -7.21 19.45 2.82
C PRO A 504 -6.63 20.61 2.01
N ASP A 505 -7.09 20.74 0.77
CA ASP A 505 -6.81 21.89 -0.08
C ASP A 505 -7.95 22.91 -0.04
N ALA A 506 -7.61 24.16 -0.30
CA ALA A 506 -8.57 25.23 -0.46
C ALA A 506 -8.11 26.25 -1.51
N PHE A 507 -9.09 26.97 -2.04
CA PHE A 507 -8.85 28.14 -2.87
C PHE A 507 -8.87 29.42 -2.03
N PHE A 508 -7.99 30.35 -2.37
CA PHE A 508 -7.92 31.68 -1.74
C PHE A 508 -7.58 32.75 -2.78
N THR A 509 -7.89 34.00 -2.47
CA THR A 509 -7.51 35.18 -3.26
C THR A 509 -6.64 36.09 -2.43
N ILE A 510 -5.70 36.79 -3.05
CA ILE A 510 -4.84 37.75 -2.37
C ILE A 510 -5.46 39.13 -2.52
N ASP A 511 -5.67 39.82 -1.39
CA ASP A 511 -6.38 41.09 -1.39
C ASP A 511 -5.56 42.14 -2.16
N GLY A 512 -6.24 42.91 -3.02
CA GLY A 512 -5.60 43.89 -3.89
C GLY A 512 -4.99 43.33 -5.19
N ARG A 513 -5.05 42.01 -5.46
CA ARG A 513 -4.65 41.44 -6.75
C ARG A 513 -5.85 41.21 -7.66
N ILE A 514 -5.91 41.94 -8.77
CA ILE A 514 -6.95 41.81 -9.80
C ILE A 514 -6.51 40.75 -10.83
N GLY A 515 -7.41 39.86 -11.23
CA GLY A 515 -7.17 38.91 -12.33
C GLY A 515 -6.51 37.58 -11.94
N GLY A 516 -6.64 37.16 -10.67
CA GLY A 516 -6.19 35.83 -10.23
C GLY A 516 -6.90 34.67 -10.97
N PRO A 517 -6.30 33.45 -10.94
CA PRO A 517 -6.93 32.26 -11.51
C PRO A 517 -8.32 32.03 -10.88
N GLN A 518 -9.28 31.57 -11.67
CA GLN A 518 -10.62 31.17 -11.19
C GLN A 518 -10.58 29.66 -10.86
N PRO A 519 -11.02 29.21 -9.67
CA PRO A 519 -11.72 29.97 -8.62
C PRO A 519 -10.82 30.71 -7.60
N GLY A 520 -9.50 30.52 -7.65
CA GLY A 520 -8.52 31.21 -6.81
C GLY A 520 -7.14 30.56 -6.94
N TYR A 521 -6.18 31.03 -6.13
CA TYR A 521 -4.93 30.31 -5.88
C TYR A 521 -5.22 29.09 -5.01
N ALA A 522 -4.44 28.02 -5.16
CA ALA A 522 -4.65 26.78 -4.42
C ALA A 522 -3.54 26.58 -3.38
N ALA A 523 -3.91 26.32 -2.14
CA ALA A 523 -2.98 25.93 -1.09
C ALA A 523 -3.60 24.82 -0.23
N ASP A 524 -2.74 24.00 0.36
CA ASP A 524 -3.14 23.15 1.46
C ASP A 524 -3.42 24.05 2.68
N PHE A 525 -4.27 23.61 3.61
CA PHE A 525 -4.50 24.34 4.86
C PHE A 525 -4.58 23.42 6.08
N ASP A 526 -4.28 23.97 7.25
CA ASP A 526 -4.42 23.28 8.52
C ASP A 526 -4.91 24.21 9.63
N PHE A 527 -5.44 23.63 10.69
CA PHE A 527 -5.86 24.32 11.90
C PHE A 527 -5.01 23.84 13.06
N CYS A 528 -4.36 24.76 13.78
CA CYS A 528 -3.47 24.39 14.88
C CYS A 528 -3.58 25.31 16.08
N THR A 529 -3.09 24.82 17.23
CA THR A 529 -2.89 25.64 18.43
C THR A 529 -1.54 26.36 18.40
N PRO A 530 -1.36 27.43 19.20
CA PRO A 530 -0.11 28.19 19.25
C PRO A 530 1.17 27.36 19.33
N ASP A 531 1.21 26.41 20.27
CA ASP A 531 2.41 25.62 20.53
C ASP A 531 2.63 24.42 19.60
N TYR A 532 1.80 24.24 18.57
CA TYR A 532 1.98 23.20 17.57
C TYR A 532 3.34 23.27 16.86
N PHE A 533 3.76 24.46 16.44
CA PHE A 533 5.04 24.65 15.76
C PHE A 533 6.22 24.32 16.68
N ARG A 534 6.12 24.68 17.97
CA ARG A 534 7.12 24.35 18.99
C ARG A 534 7.16 22.84 19.29
N ALA A 535 5.99 22.20 19.39
CA ALA A 535 5.87 20.76 19.59
C ALA A 535 6.48 19.96 18.42
N LEU A 536 6.31 20.39 17.18
CA LEU A 536 6.96 19.78 16.01
C LEU A 536 8.37 20.30 15.71
N ALA A 537 8.82 21.35 16.41
CA ALA A 537 10.07 22.07 16.11
C ALA A 537 10.14 22.55 14.65
N ILE A 538 9.03 23.08 14.14
CA ILE A 538 8.99 23.80 12.86
C ILE A 538 9.52 25.21 13.12
N PRO A 539 10.56 25.67 12.38
CA PRO A 539 11.18 26.95 12.64
C PRO A 539 10.29 28.12 12.20
N LEU A 540 10.28 29.20 12.98
CA LEU A 540 9.78 30.50 12.54
C LEU A 540 10.85 31.16 11.67
N ILE A 541 10.46 31.59 10.47
CA ILE A 541 11.35 32.24 9.49
C ILE A 541 11.21 33.76 9.59
N ARG A 542 9.98 34.26 9.73
CA ARG A 542 9.70 35.70 9.84
C ARG A 542 8.37 35.97 10.52
N GLY A 543 8.21 37.17 11.11
CA GLY A 543 6.99 37.59 11.78
C GLY A 543 6.88 36.98 13.18
N ARG A 544 5.71 36.44 13.53
CA ARG A 544 5.44 35.80 14.83
C ARG A 544 4.62 34.53 14.67
N LEU A 545 4.71 33.65 15.67
CA LEU A 545 3.78 32.53 15.83
C LEU A 545 2.45 33.00 16.43
N PHE A 546 1.45 32.12 16.41
CA PHE A 546 0.17 32.37 17.08
C PHE A 546 0.40 32.52 18.58
N ASP A 547 -0.44 33.33 19.21
CA ASP A 547 -0.57 33.43 20.66
C ASP A 547 -2.05 33.39 21.10
N GLU A 548 -2.30 33.40 22.40
CA GLU A 548 -3.64 33.32 22.99
C GLU A 548 -4.63 34.37 22.43
N ARG A 549 -4.15 35.55 22.04
CA ARG A 549 -5.00 36.63 21.53
C ARG A 549 -5.60 36.28 20.17
N ASP A 550 -4.84 35.55 19.36
CA ASP A 550 -5.22 35.12 18.01
C ASP A 550 -6.30 34.04 18.04
N VAL A 551 -6.40 33.27 19.12
CA VAL A 551 -7.40 32.21 19.29
C VAL A 551 -8.80 32.80 19.50
N THR A 552 -8.90 33.95 20.16
CA THR A 552 -10.17 34.60 20.51
C THR A 552 -10.52 35.82 19.66
N SER A 553 -9.59 36.30 18.84
CA SER A 553 -9.76 37.51 18.03
C SER A 553 -10.88 37.35 17.00
N ALA A 554 -11.65 38.41 16.75
CA ALA A 554 -12.57 38.47 15.60
C ALA A 554 -11.83 38.76 14.28
N ALA A 555 -10.64 39.38 14.36
CA ALA A 555 -9.75 39.56 13.22
C ALA A 555 -8.96 38.26 13.01
N GLY A 556 -9.24 37.55 11.91
CA GLY A 556 -8.60 36.29 11.58
C GLY A 556 -7.14 36.50 11.18
N VAL A 557 -6.23 35.76 11.82
CA VAL A 557 -4.82 35.73 11.46
C VAL A 557 -4.41 34.37 10.91
N ALA A 558 -3.39 34.36 10.08
CA ALA A 558 -2.84 33.16 9.47
C ALA A 558 -1.32 33.16 9.48
N ILE A 559 -0.74 31.97 9.49
CA ILE A 559 0.69 31.73 9.30
C ILE A 559 0.86 30.96 8.01
N ILE A 560 1.81 31.33 7.16
CA ILE A 560 2.06 30.65 5.89
C ILE A 560 3.42 29.92 5.94
N ASN A 561 3.62 28.91 5.09
CA ASN A 561 4.96 28.36 4.90
C ASN A 561 5.79 29.18 3.90
N GLU A 562 7.11 28.92 3.87
CA GLU A 562 8.04 29.53 2.92
C GLU A 562 7.63 29.30 1.45
N GLU A 563 7.11 28.12 1.09
CA GLU A 563 6.65 27.83 -0.28
C GLU A 563 5.53 28.77 -0.72
N LEU A 564 4.50 28.99 0.12
CA LEU A 564 3.40 29.90 -0.19
C LEU A 564 3.92 31.33 -0.35
N ALA A 565 4.80 31.77 0.56
CA ALA A 565 5.43 33.08 0.48
C ALA A 565 6.22 33.24 -0.83
N ARG A 566 7.00 32.23 -1.21
CA ARG A 566 7.83 32.25 -2.42
C ARG A 566 7.00 32.21 -3.71
N GLU A 567 5.99 31.35 -3.77
CA GLU A 567 5.18 31.15 -4.96
C GLU A 567 4.25 32.34 -5.20
N TYR A 568 3.61 32.84 -4.15
CA TYR A 568 2.55 33.85 -4.29
C TYR A 568 2.96 35.26 -3.85
N PHE A 569 4.06 35.48 -3.14
CA PHE A 569 4.56 36.82 -2.81
C PHE A 569 6.02 37.02 -3.29
N PRO A 570 6.32 36.77 -4.58
CA PRO A 570 7.67 36.93 -5.08
C PRO A 570 8.12 38.39 -4.98
N ASN A 571 9.22 38.63 -4.25
CA ASN A 571 9.79 39.96 -3.99
C ASN A 571 8.89 40.90 -3.17
N GLU A 572 7.86 40.37 -2.51
CA GLU A 572 6.96 41.13 -1.62
C GLU A 572 7.09 40.58 -0.19
N ASP A 573 6.92 41.44 0.82
CA ASP A 573 6.77 40.95 2.20
C ASP A 573 5.33 40.50 2.41
N PRO A 574 5.07 39.20 2.65
CA PRO A 574 3.72 38.72 2.89
C PRO A 574 3.22 39.10 4.30
N VAL A 575 4.10 39.40 5.26
CA VAL A 575 3.67 39.73 6.63
C VAL A 575 2.90 41.07 6.64
N GLY A 576 1.71 41.07 7.24
CA GLY A 576 0.76 42.19 7.24
C GLY A 576 -0.15 42.25 6.00
N ARG A 577 0.09 41.40 4.99
CA ARG A 577 -0.83 41.26 3.84
C ARG A 577 -2.02 40.41 4.22
N HIS A 578 -3.10 40.59 3.46
CA HIS A 578 -4.34 39.88 3.67
C HIS A 578 -4.65 38.97 2.48
N PHE A 579 -5.24 37.83 2.77
CA PHE A 579 -5.85 36.98 1.77
C PHE A 579 -7.26 36.62 2.18
N THR A 580 -8.13 36.49 1.21
CA THR A 580 -9.51 36.07 1.40
C THR A 580 -9.64 34.59 1.08
N GLN A 581 -10.15 33.81 2.03
CA GLN A 581 -10.54 32.43 1.83
C GLN A 581 -12.02 32.29 2.18
N GLU A 582 -12.80 31.75 1.24
CA GLU A 582 -14.26 31.78 1.29
C GLU A 582 -14.77 33.22 1.44
N ASN A 583 -15.26 33.60 2.62
CA ASN A 583 -15.78 34.94 2.92
C ASN A 583 -15.00 35.64 4.05
N ASN A 584 -13.88 35.07 4.49
CA ASN A 584 -13.09 35.59 5.60
C ASN A 584 -11.74 36.10 5.09
N SER A 585 -11.38 37.32 5.50
CA SER A 585 -10.05 37.90 5.26
C SER A 585 -9.13 37.52 6.42
N TRP A 586 -7.91 37.12 6.08
CA TRP A 586 -6.88 36.64 7.00
C TRP A 586 -5.61 37.45 6.86
N GLU A 587 -5.15 38.06 7.96
CA GLU A 587 -3.86 38.73 8.01
C GLU A 587 -2.74 37.71 8.18
N ILE A 588 -1.72 37.78 7.33
CA ILE A 588 -0.52 36.94 7.46
C ILE A 588 0.38 37.55 8.54
N VAL A 589 0.53 36.86 9.67
CA VAL A 589 1.32 37.36 10.83
C VAL A 589 2.70 36.70 10.94
N GLY A 590 2.93 35.61 10.22
CA GLY A 590 4.19 34.88 10.28
C GLY A 590 4.42 33.93 9.11
N ILE A 591 5.69 33.60 8.91
CA ILE A 591 6.18 32.62 7.94
C ILE A 591 6.94 31.54 8.71
N VAL A 592 6.57 30.28 8.51
CA VAL A 592 7.24 29.11 9.11
C VAL A 592 7.95 28.27 8.05
N GLY A 593 8.89 27.44 8.51
CA GLY A 593 9.65 26.55 7.64
C GLY A 593 8.77 25.58 6.85
N ASP A 594 9.23 25.20 5.68
CA ASP A 594 8.54 24.27 4.80
C ASP A 594 8.43 22.87 5.40
N VAL A 595 7.21 22.32 5.40
CA VAL A 595 6.90 20.97 5.88
C VAL A 595 6.47 20.06 4.74
N ARG A 596 7.07 18.87 4.66
CA ARG A 596 6.69 17.82 3.70
C ARG A 596 5.50 17.03 4.23
N ALA A 597 4.30 17.56 4.02
CA ALA A 597 3.08 16.98 4.58
C ALA A 597 2.64 15.67 3.90
N ARG A 598 2.73 15.57 2.57
CA ARG A 598 2.19 14.43 1.78
C ARG A 598 3.18 13.29 1.54
N GLY A 599 4.48 13.57 1.60
CA GLY A 599 5.51 12.55 1.48
C GLY A 599 6.92 13.14 1.36
N LEU A 600 7.93 12.38 1.79
CA LEU A 600 9.32 12.85 1.74
C LEU A 600 9.82 13.07 0.31
N ALA A 601 9.32 12.32 -0.66
CA ALA A 601 9.68 12.45 -2.07
C ALA A 601 8.82 13.49 -2.82
N GLU A 602 7.73 13.97 -2.21
CA GLU A 602 6.82 14.92 -2.86
C GLU A 602 7.34 16.35 -2.79
N LYS A 603 6.92 17.21 -3.71
CA LYS A 603 7.25 18.63 -3.61
C LYS A 603 6.51 19.23 -2.40
N VAL A 604 7.15 20.20 -1.76
CA VAL A 604 6.46 21.05 -0.78
C VAL A 604 5.39 21.82 -1.54
N ARG A 605 4.21 21.95 -0.93
CA ARG A 605 3.09 22.71 -1.48
C ARG A 605 2.90 23.99 -0.66
N PRO A 606 2.33 25.05 -1.25
CA PRO A 606 1.81 26.18 -0.49
C PRO A 606 0.87 25.70 0.63
N LEU A 607 1.12 26.14 1.85
CA LEU A 607 0.37 25.76 3.05
C LEU A 607 0.17 26.99 3.94
N PHE A 608 -1.06 27.17 4.42
CA PHE A 608 -1.35 28.12 5.48
C PHE A 608 -2.03 27.47 6.68
N TYR A 609 -1.71 27.98 7.85
CA TYR A 609 -2.24 27.58 9.14
C TYR A 609 -3.19 28.64 9.66
N ARG A 610 -4.25 28.21 10.32
CA ARG A 610 -5.22 29.06 11.03
C ARG A 610 -5.36 28.60 12.48
N PRO A 611 -5.75 29.48 13.42
CA PRO A 611 -6.01 29.07 14.78
C PRO A 611 -7.15 28.04 14.84
N GLN A 612 -7.01 27.02 15.70
CA GLN A 612 -7.97 25.92 15.84
C GLN A 612 -9.41 26.38 16.11
N SER A 613 -9.59 27.49 16.84
CA SER A 613 -10.90 28.06 17.16
C SER A 613 -11.76 28.39 15.93
N PHE A 614 -11.13 28.69 14.79
CA PHE A 614 -11.80 28.99 13.52
C PHE A 614 -12.08 27.74 12.67
N GLY A 615 -11.74 26.55 13.16
CA GLY A 615 -12.13 25.30 12.53
C GLY A 615 -13.65 25.21 12.38
N SER A 616 -14.12 24.69 11.24
CA SER A 616 -15.54 24.39 11.10
C SER A 616 -15.97 23.33 12.12
N ALA A 617 -17.28 23.18 12.33
CA ALA A 617 -17.82 22.14 13.20
C ALA A 617 -17.26 20.74 12.85
N TYR A 618 -16.99 20.45 11.58
CA TYR A 618 -16.40 19.17 11.17
C TYR A 618 -14.94 19.02 11.64
N TRP A 619 -14.13 20.07 11.50
CA TRP A 619 -12.70 20.04 11.83
C TRP A 619 -12.44 20.07 13.35
N ASN A 620 -13.33 20.71 14.12
CA ASN A 620 -13.23 20.77 15.59
C ASN A 620 -13.67 19.50 16.31
N LEU A 621 -14.00 18.41 15.60
CA LEU A 621 -14.30 17.11 16.21
C LEU A 621 -13.10 16.17 16.23
N ARG A 622 -12.02 16.51 15.54
CA ARG A 622 -10.83 15.67 15.41
C ARG A 622 -9.60 16.55 15.54
N ALA A 623 -8.65 16.10 16.35
CA ALA A 623 -7.37 16.77 16.46
C ALA A 623 -6.29 15.71 16.67
N ASN A 624 -5.10 16.00 16.21
CA ASN A 624 -3.92 15.24 16.52
C ASN A 624 -3.11 16.02 17.52
N LEU A 625 -2.98 15.47 18.73
CA LEU A 625 -2.07 15.97 19.75
C LEU A 625 -0.65 15.60 19.36
N VAL A 626 0.24 16.58 19.42
CA VAL A 626 1.68 16.42 19.33
C VAL A 626 2.27 16.89 20.65
N VAL A 627 3.05 16.03 21.28
CA VAL A 627 3.72 16.31 22.55
C VAL A 627 5.21 16.14 22.34
N ARG A 628 5.97 17.23 22.48
CA ARG A 628 7.44 17.16 22.52
C ARG A 628 7.87 16.83 23.92
N THR A 629 8.77 15.86 24.04
CA THR A 629 9.21 15.31 25.31
C THR A 629 10.72 15.45 25.47
N SER A 630 11.19 15.72 26.69
CA SER A 630 12.63 15.72 27.02
C SER A 630 13.16 14.30 27.27
N VAL A 631 12.26 13.34 27.48
CA VAL A 631 12.52 11.92 27.70
C VAL A 631 12.16 11.09 26.46
N ALA A 632 12.42 9.78 26.48
CA ALA A 632 12.08 8.90 25.36
C ALA A 632 10.55 8.83 25.14
N PRO A 633 10.04 9.06 23.91
CA PRO A 633 8.60 9.11 23.60
C PRO A 633 7.78 7.91 24.09
N ARG A 634 8.35 6.70 24.02
CA ARG A 634 7.67 5.46 24.46
C ARG A 634 7.30 5.47 25.94
N GLY A 635 8.09 6.10 26.80
CA GLY A 635 7.82 6.17 28.24
C GLY A 635 6.71 7.16 28.60
N MET A 636 6.40 8.11 27.72
CA MET A 636 5.38 9.14 27.95
C MET A 636 4.00 8.74 27.45
N ALA A 637 3.92 7.77 26.53
CA ALA A 637 2.66 7.40 25.88
C ALA A 637 1.57 6.92 26.86
N GLU A 638 1.95 6.24 27.95
CA GLU A 638 1.00 5.81 28.99
C GLU A 638 0.53 6.98 29.86
N SER A 639 1.46 7.84 30.30
CA SER A 639 1.15 9.03 31.10
C SER A 639 0.29 10.05 30.34
N ILE A 640 0.44 10.16 29.02
CA ILE A 640 -0.38 11.00 28.14
C ILE A 640 -1.78 10.39 27.93
N ARG A 641 -1.91 9.06 28.04
CA ARG A 641 -3.17 8.35 27.83
C ARG A 641 -4.07 8.39 29.07
N GLN A 642 -3.49 8.31 30.26
CA GLN A 642 -4.19 8.46 31.55
C GLN A 642 -4.68 9.90 31.72
#